data_AF-A0A2E9CCJ7-F1
#
_entry.id   AF-A0A2E9CCJ7-F1
#
_cell.length_a   1.000
_cell.length_b   1.000
_cell.length_c   1.000
_cell.angle_alpha   90.00
_cell.angle_beta   90.00
_cell.angle_gamma   90.00
#
_symmetry.space_group_name_H-M   'P 1'
#
loop_
_entity.id
_entity.type
_entity.pdbx_description
1 polymer ?
#
loop_
_entity_poly.entity_id
_entity_poly.type
_entity_poly.pdbx_seq_one_letter_code
_entity_poly.pdbx_strand_id
1 'polypeptide(L)'
;MPIQVEATSGRALTAEIVISEYVWTSSDEIIVEVYVSGAPFNRNLTLDWELSDENGEILNDSIVFQMGASTHIVQIPLSRFYSGGIYHDISVEVSLDSTVVNDNQPFTVLRDSYLQPASNLVVFGDSLSDMGNGNNSAIVSVVFSSPPYWQGRFSNGPVWIEHISDSYGLSTTFGDGTAQGDNRAFGGSQTGQGYAYLTLPNVGTQINNYLANVQSSFSNSDVIFLWAGGNDFLYGTGNPDLISQNMASHIRALELAGATRFVVANLPPLELTPEGASRTAQQQATMASDVVSYNSKLAQEVTNLTNTLSIEITLIDAWSIFNEIVNNADHVGITNTQDQACSGGATVPLVPLPICGSGANVVSNVDEYLFFDKAHPSATMHKIIGQFAVMNIGDADTDGDGVTDSNDICDWTEDTSTVNAEGCDWSQQDEDSDGVANANDECLGTNSGYSVDINGCADYQKDTDGDGLTDDVDPCPNDVSGQDYDSDGCIDLVDEDDDNDGVIDTEDYCPRGQIGLHSHDFDEDGCHDDEDLDDDQDGLPDDEESEAGSDPFDVDSDDDGVWDGQDSFPTDPSEWKDSDSDGYGDNSDAFPNDESEWADSDYDDVGDNTDAFPNDPTEWDDSDLDGIGDNSDDCPFQFGTSYFPKGCPDRDSDGYADENDQFPDDADEWNDADGDGVGDNSDAFPDDSEEWLDSDMDGFGDNGDAFPFDESEWLDSDFDGCGDNSDAFPFDSTECIDSDLDGVGDNSDPWPYDPLEWADSDYDGVGDNSDFDPYDASETKDSDGDGVGDNSDLWPLDPSKKRDSDG
;
A
#
# COMPACT_ATOMS: atom_id res chain seq x y z
N MET A 1 -34.11 -62.89 -22.70
CA MET A 1 -33.87 -62.49 -21.30
C MET A 1 -32.38 -62.58 -21.03
N PRO A 2 -31.66 -61.45 -20.98
CA PRO A 2 -30.41 -61.36 -20.26
C PRO A 2 -30.68 -60.73 -18.88
N ILE A 3 -30.07 -61.41 -17.92
CA ILE A 3 -30.07 -61.24 -16.46
C ILE A 3 -29.79 -59.79 -16.04
N GLN A 4 -30.69 -59.23 -15.21
CA GLN A 4 -30.39 -58.07 -14.37
C GLN A 4 -29.27 -58.47 -13.41
N VAL A 5 -28.16 -57.74 -13.47
CA VAL A 5 -27.15 -57.76 -12.41
C VAL A 5 -27.59 -56.72 -11.39
N GLU A 6 -28.39 -57.14 -10.41
CA GLU A 6 -28.46 -56.44 -9.13
C GLU A 6 -27.10 -56.61 -8.45
N ALA A 7 -26.22 -55.63 -8.62
CA ALA A 7 -25.05 -55.48 -7.74
C ALA A 7 -25.53 -54.83 -6.44
N THR A 8 -26.17 -55.63 -5.57
CA THR A 8 -26.31 -55.31 -4.15
C THR A 8 -24.93 -55.49 -3.50
N SER A 9 -24.11 -54.44 -3.59
CA SER A 9 -23.01 -54.24 -2.65
C SER A 9 -23.61 -53.54 -1.43
N GLY A 10 -23.77 -54.26 -0.32
CA GLY A 10 -24.31 -53.73 0.94
C GLY A 10 -23.33 -52.80 1.65
N ARG A 11 -22.99 -51.67 1.04
CA ARG A 11 -22.38 -50.52 1.70
C ARG A 11 -23.50 -49.55 2.05
N ALA A 12 -23.51 -49.04 3.27
CA ALA A 12 -24.40 -47.94 3.61
C ALA A 12 -24.01 -46.74 2.74
N LEU A 13 -25.01 -45.99 2.28
CA LEU A 13 -24.79 -44.66 1.73
C LEU A 13 -24.05 -43.84 2.80
N THR A 14 -23.03 -43.07 2.41
CA THR A 14 -22.33 -42.12 3.26
C THR A 14 -22.11 -40.83 2.49
N ALA A 15 -22.15 -39.71 3.19
CA ALA A 15 -21.70 -38.40 2.74
C ALA A 15 -20.76 -37.87 3.84
N GLU A 16 -19.66 -37.24 3.45
CA GLU A 16 -18.68 -36.62 4.34
C GLU A 16 -18.25 -35.30 3.70
N ILE A 17 -18.38 -34.20 4.45
CA ILE A 17 -17.91 -32.89 4.05
C ILE A 17 -16.43 -32.77 4.44
N VAL A 18 -15.61 -32.27 3.53
CA VAL A 18 -14.21 -31.95 3.78
C VAL A 18 -13.95 -30.53 3.30
N ILE A 19 -13.40 -29.71 4.20
CA ILE A 19 -12.91 -28.36 3.94
C ILE A 19 -11.42 -28.36 4.33
N SER A 20 -10.57 -27.63 3.59
CA SER A 20 -9.12 -27.62 3.82
C SER A 20 -8.70 -26.89 5.09
N GLU A 21 -9.44 -25.86 5.49
CA GLU A 21 -9.20 -25.03 6.67
C GLU A 21 -10.49 -24.74 7.43
N TYR A 22 -10.35 -24.34 8.69
CA TYR A 22 -11.48 -23.95 9.55
C TYR A 22 -11.69 -22.43 9.63
N VAL A 23 -10.69 -21.63 9.28
CA VAL A 23 -10.77 -20.16 9.37
C VAL A 23 -10.35 -19.56 8.04
N TRP A 24 -11.26 -18.81 7.44
CA TRP A 24 -11.14 -18.16 6.14
C TRP A 24 -11.34 -16.66 6.29
N THR A 25 -11.05 -15.92 5.24
CA THR A 25 -11.35 -14.49 5.09
C THR A 25 -12.54 -14.30 4.14
N SER A 26 -13.14 -13.10 4.10
CA SER A 26 -14.39 -12.86 3.37
C SER A 26 -14.21 -12.83 1.84
N SER A 27 -13.00 -12.51 1.36
CA SER A 27 -12.61 -12.57 -0.05
C SER A 27 -12.20 -13.97 -0.53
N ASP A 28 -11.95 -14.91 0.38
CA ASP A 28 -11.53 -16.27 0.02
C ASP A 28 -12.63 -17.04 -0.75
N GLU A 29 -12.21 -17.80 -1.76
CA GLU A 29 -13.05 -18.83 -2.39
C GLU A 29 -12.90 -20.16 -1.64
N ILE A 30 -13.96 -20.59 -0.96
CA ILE A 30 -13.99 -21.83 -0.18
C ILE A 30 -14.52 -22.97 -1.04
N ILE A 31 -13.68 -23.97 -1.31
CA ILE A 31 -14.09 -25.19 -2.02
C ILE A 31 -14.50 -26.26 -1.02
N VAL A 32 -15.81 -26.49 -0.87
CA VAL A 32 -16.36 -27.55 -0.03
C VAL A 32 -16.44 -28.85 -0.83
N GLU A 33 -15.74 -29.90 -0.38
CA GLU A 33 -15.76 -31.20 -1.03
C GLU A 33 -16.68 -32.19 -0.31
N VAL A 34 -17.70 -32.68 -0.99
CA VAL A 34 -18.64 -33.69 -0.45
C VAL A 34 -18.33 -35.06 -1.03
N TYR A 35 -17.80 -35.94 -0.18
CA TYR A 35 -17.44 -37.31 -0.51
C TYR A 35 -18.64 -38.24 -0.35
N VAL A 36 -19.28 -38.58 -1.47
CA VAL A 36 -20.41 -39.51 -1.48
C VAL A 36 -19.95 -40.91 -1.83
N SER A 37 -20.31 -41.90 -0.99
CA SER A 37 -19.92 -43.30 -1.18
C SER A 37 -21.05 -44.27 -0.87
N GLY A 38 -20.95 -45.51 -1.37
CA GLY A 38 -21.91 -46.57 -1.05
C GLY A 38 -23.23 -46.55 -1.85
N ALA A 39 -23.37 -45.63 -2.81
CA ALA A 39 -24.53 -45.56 -3.71
C ALA A 39 -24.39 -46.45 -4.98
N PRO A 40 -25.52 -46.91 -5.57
CA PRO A 40 -25.53 -47.67 -6.82
C PRO A 40 -25.24 -46.81 -8.05
N PHE A 41 -24.55 -47.38 -9.05
CA PHE A 41 -24.26 -46.74 -10.34
C PHE A 41 -25.52 -46.46 -11.17
N ASN A 42 -25.49 -45.38 -11.97
CA ASN A 42 -26.57 -44.97 -12.90
C ASN A 42 -27.94 -44.73 -12.25
N ARG A 43 -27.95 -44.29 -10.99
CA ARG A 43 -29.14 -43.81 -10.28
C ARG A 43 -28.92 -42.34 -9.95
N ASN A 44 -29.96 -41.53 -10.10
CA ASN A 44 -29.90 -40.14 -9.68
C ASN A 44 -29.88 -40.10 -8.15
N LEU A 45 -28.91 -39.38 -7.61
CA LEU A 45 -28.87 -38.90 -6.24
C LEU A 45 -29.16 -37.41 -6.26
N THR A 46 -29.81 -36.92 -5.22
CA THR A 46 -29.94 -35.49 -4.96
C THR A 46 -29.08 -35.16 -3.75
N LEU A 47 -28.24 -34.15 -3.87
CA LEU A 47 -27.51 -33.52 -2.77
C LEU A 47 -28.08 -32.14 -2.59
N ASP A 48 -28.80 -31.94 -1.49
CA ASP A 48 -29.28 -30.64 -1.05
C ASP A 48 -28.24 -30.08 -0.06
N TRP A 49 -27.84 -28.82 -0.21
CA TRP A 49 -26.91 -28.19 0.71
C TRP A 49 -27.44 -26.83 1.19
N GLU A 50 -27.07 -26.48 2.42
CA GLU A 50 -27.51 -25.26 3.10
C GLU A 50 -26.29 -24.65 3.82
N LEU A 51 -25.96 -23.42 3.47
CA LEU A 51 -25.01 -22.59 4.19
C LEU A 51 -25.79 -21.67 5.11
N SER A 52 -25.42 -21.64 6.39
CA SER A 52 -26.08 -20.84 7.42
C SER A 52 -25.07 -20.18 8.35
N ASP A 53 -25.49 -19.10 9.01
CA ASP A 53 -24.79 -18.44 10.11
C ASP A 53 -25.69 -18.31 11.35
N GLU A 54 -25.25 -17.52 12.32
CA GLU A 54 -26.02 -17.17 13.53
C GLU A 54 -27.35 -16.43 13.26
N ASN A 55 -27.51 -15.83 12.08
CA ASN A 55 -28.71 -15.09 11.65
C ASN A 55 -29.68 -15.97 10.86
N GLY A 56 -29.22 -17.09 10.30
CA GLY A 56 -30.04 -18.11 9.65
C GLY A 56 -29.44 -18.63 8.36
N GLU A 57 -30.30 -19.08 7.45
CA GLU A 57 -29.89 -19.57 6.13
C GLU A 57 -29.41 -18.41 5.24
N ILE A 58 -28.24 -18.58 4.61
CA ILE A 58 -27.64 -17.62 3.68
C ILE A 58 -27.83 -18.10 2.24
N LEU A 59 -27.35 -19.32 1.92
CA LEU A 59 -27.43 -19.92 0.60
C LEU A 59 -27.94 -21.36 0.71
N ASN A 60 -28.70 -21.80 -0.28
CA ASN A 60 -29.06 -23.20 -0.44
C ASN A 60 -29.14 -23.55 -1.93
N ASP A 61 -28.79 -24.79 -2.28
CA ASP A 61 -29.01 -25.31 -3.63
C ASP A 61 -29.08 -26.85 -3.63
N SER A 62 -29.45 -27.43 -4.77
CA SER A 62 -29.68 -28.86 -4.97
C SER A 62 -28.99 -29.37 -6.23
N ILE A 63 -28.08 -30.33 -6.05
CA ILE A 63 -27.28 -30.92 -7.12
C ILE A 63 -27.75 -32.35 -7.38
N VAL A 64 -28.13 -32.64 -8.62
CA VAL A 64 -28.49 -34.00 -9.05
C VAL A 64 -27.34 -34.62 -9.83
N PHE A 65 -26.83 -35.75 -9.34
CA PHE A 65 -25.70 -36.45 -9.98
C PHE A 65 -25.90 -37.98 -10.00
N GLN A 66 -25.00 -38.67 -10.71
CA GLN A 66 -24.95 -40.14 -10.72
C GLN A 66 -23.54 -40.62 -10.39
N MET A 67 -23.45 -41.72 -9.64
CA MET A 67 -22.17 -42.34 -9.33
C MET A 67 -21.47 -42.85 -10.61
N GLY A 68 -20.28 -42.32 -10.90
CA GLY A 68 -19.37 -42.83 -11.94
C GLY A 68 -18.27 -43.77 -11.42
N ALA A 69 -17.99 -43.73 -10.11
CA ALA A 69 -16.97 -44.52 -9.42
C ALA A 69 -17.47 -44.97 -8.03
N SER A 70 -16.64 -45.63 -7.23
CA SER A 70 -17.01 -46.08 -5.87
C SER A 70 -17.23 -44.95 -4.88
N THR A 71 -16.61 -43.80 -5.15
CA THR A 71 -16.74 -42.53 -4.44
C THR A 71 -16.94 -41.47 -5.52
N HIS A 72 -17.84 -40.53 -5.28
CA HIS A 72 -18.04 -39.34 -6.09
C HIS A 72 -17.76 -38.12 -5.21
N ILE A 73 -17.10 -37.12 -5.77
CA ILE A 73 -16.79 -35.87 -5.07
C ILE A 73 -17.62 -34.80 -5.76
N VAL A 74 -18.48 -34.14 -4.98
CA VAL A 74 -19.19 -32.94 -5.41
C VAL A 74 -18.44 -31.76 -4.82
N GLN A 75 -18.09 -30.78 -5.64
CA GLN A 75 -17.44 -29.55 -5.19
C GLN A 75 -18.50 -28.44 -5.17
N ILE A 76 -18.59 -27.75 -4.04
CA ILE A 76 -19.48 -26.60 -3.84
C ILE A 76 -18.55 -25.40 -3.59
N PRO A 77 -18.33 -24.54 -4.59
CA PRO A 77 -17.59 -23.30 -4.39
C PRO A 77 -18.47 -22.31 -3.64
N LEU A 78 -17.95 -21.73 -2.56
CA LEU A 78 -18.59 -20.68 -1.79
C LEU A 78 -17.71 -19.43 -1.84
N SER A 79 -18.26 -18.33 -2.32
CA SER A 79 -17.63 -17.01 -2.34
C SER A 79 -18.72 -15.93 -2.25
N ARG A 80 -18.35 -14.70 -1.91
CA ARG A 80 -19.25 -13.52 -1.91
C ARG A 80 -20.53 -13.70 -1.06
N PHE A 81 -20.42 -14.40 0.07
CA PHE A 81 -21.56 -14.71 0.95
C PHE A 81 -21.46 -14.06 2.33
N TYR A 82 -20.32 -13.46 2.67
CA TYR A 82 -20.11 -12.84 3.98
C TYR A 82 -21.06 -11.64 4.16
N SER A 83 -21.75 -11.58 5.30
CA SER A 83 -22.72 -10.52 5.61
C SER A 83 -22.64 -10.03 7.06
N GLY A 84 -21.49 -10.25 7.71
CA GLY A 84 -21.19 -9.83 9.08
C GLY A 84 -21.24 -10.94 10.13
N GLY A 85 -21.91 -12.07 9.86
CA GLY A 85 -21.78 -13.27 10.67
C GLY A 85 -20.40 -13.91 10.48
N ILE A 86 -19.73 -14.32 11.56
CA ILE A 86 -18.38 -14.93 11.47
C ILE A 86 -18.40 -16.46 11.57
N TYR A 87 -19.39 -17.03 12.26
CA TYR A 87 -19.52 -18.48 12.45
C TYR A 87 -20.53 -19.06 11.47
N HIS A 88 -20.10 -20.03 10.67
CA HIS A 88 -20.88 -20.62 9.59
C HIS A 88 -20.96 -22.14 9.72
N ASP A 89 -22.09 -22.68 9.31
CA ASP A 89 -22.36 -24.11 9.18
C ASP A 89 -22.73 -24.43 7.73
N ILE A 90 -22.01 -25.37 7.11
CA ILE A 90 -22.41 -25.99 5.84
C ILE A 90 -22.99 -27.38 6.13
N SER A 91 -24.28 -27.53 5.86
CA SER A 91 -25.02 -28.78 5.98
C SER A 91 -25.29 -29.38 4.60
N VAL A 92 -25.13 -30.70 4.48
CA VAL A 92 -25.50 -31.43 3.26
C VAL A 92 -26.43 -32.59 3.56
N GLU A 93 -27.42 -32.80 2.71
CA GLU A 93 -28.34 -33.93 2.72
C GLU A 93 -28.27 -34.67 1.38
N VAL A 94 -27.79 -35.92 1.40
CA VAL A 94 -27.77 -36.78 0.21
C VAL A 94 -28.90 -37.78 0.28
N SER A 95 -29.83 -37.68 -0.67
CA SER A 95 -31.02 -38.53 -0.75
C SER A 95 -30.97 -39.49 -1.95
N LEU A 96 -31.36 -40.74 -1.68
CA LEU A 96 -31.56 -41.79 -2.68
C LEU A 96 -32.79 -42.62 -2.32
N ASP A 97 -33.85 -42.51 -3.11
CA ASP A 97 -35.16 -43.14 -2.88
C ASP A 97 -35.75 -42.78 -1.50
N SER A 98 -35.55 -43.64 -0.49
CA SER A 98 -36.00 -43.44 0.90
C SER A 98 -34.85 -43.42 1.90
N THR A 99 -33.61 -43.46 1.42
CA THR A 99 -32.40 -43.36 2.24
C THR A 99 -31.88 -41.94 2.16
N VAL A 100 -31.62 -41.37 3.33
CA VAL A 100 -31.10 -40.01 3.49
C VAL A 100 -29.89 -40.13 4.41
N VAL A 101 -28.79 -39.48 4.04
CA VAL A 101 -27.63 -39.27 4.90
C VAL A 101 -27.30 -37.80 4.92
N ASN A 102 -26.81 -37.32 6.05
CA ASN A 102 -26.44 -35.93 6.20
C ASN A 102 -25.08 -35.83 6.89
N ASP A 103 -24.47 -34.67 6.70
CA ASP A 103 -23.27 -34.25 7.39
C ASP A 103 -23.31 -32.73 7.57
N ASN A 104 -22.61 -32.22 8.58
CA ASN A 104 -22.52 -30.79 8.86
C ASN A 104 -21.09 -30.44 9.25
N GLN A 105 -20.54 -29.40 8.63
CA GLN A 105 -19.19 -28.94 8.90
C GLN A 105 -19.21 -27.46 9.31
N PRO A 106 -18.86 -27.14 10.56
CA PRO A 106 -18.70 -25.76 10.99
C PRO A 106 -17.35 -25.19 10.52
N PHE A 107 -17.32 -23.90 10.24
CA PHE A 107 -16.13 -23.12 9.91
C PHE A 107 -16.34 -21.62 10.25
N THR A 108 -15.27 -20.85 10.20
CA THR A 108 -15.25 -19.41 10.51
C THR A 108 -14.83 -18.62 9.28
N VAL A 109 -15.48 -17.49 9.04
CA VAL A 109 -15.08 -16.50 8.03
C VAL A 109 -14.92 -15.17 8.74
N LEU A 110 -13.72 -14.60 8.67
CA LEU A 110 -13.42 -13.28 9.21
C LEU A 110 -13.50 -12.25 8.09
N ARG A 111 -13.90 -11.01 8.42
CA ARG A 111 -13.88 -9.92 7.44
C ARG A 111 -12.43 -9.62 7.04
N ASP A 112 -12.15 -9.56 5.74
CA ASP A 112 -10.89 -9.00 5.22
C ASP A 112 -10.73 -7.55 5.67
N SER A 113 -9.49 -7.12 5.86
CA SER A 113 -9.23 -5.81 6.44
C SER A 113 -8.05 -5.14 5.78
N TYR A 114 -8.23 -3.87 5.44
CA TYR A 114 -7.17 -3.03 4.95
C TYR A 114 -6.28 -2.58 6.10
N LEU A 115 -5.05 -3.09 6.15
CA LEU A 115 -4.06 -2.66 7.13
C LEU A 115 -3.33 -1.42 6.62
N GLN A 116 -3.49 -0.31 7.34
CA GLN A 116 -2.75 0.92 7.06
C GLN A 116 -1.23 0.65 7.06
N PRO A 117 -0.48 1.07 6.02
CA PRO A 117 0.95 0.77 5.90
C PRO A 117 1.75 1.07 7.18
N ALA A 118 2.71 0.20 7.49
CA ALA A 118 3.60 0.33 8.63
C ALA A 118 5.06 0.17 8.20
N SER A 119 5.95 0.96 8.80
CA SER A 119 7.41 0.84 8.60
C SER A 119 8.02 -0.25 9.45
N ASN A 120 7.52 -0.39 10.69
CA ASN A 120 8.03 -1.33 11.66
C ASN A 120 6.95 -1.72 12.68
N LEU A 121 7.03 -2.94 13.22
CA LEU A 121 6.17 -3.43 14.30
C LEU A 121 7.02 -3.64 15.56
N VAL A 122 6.87 -2.75 16.54
CA VAL A 122 7.64 -2.81 17.79
C VAL A 122 6.78 -3.42 18.89
N VAL A 123 7.28 -4.45 19.56
CA VAL A 123 6.47 -5.33 20.42
C VAL A 123 7.03 -5.36 21.83
N PHE A 124 6.23 -4.99 22.82
CA PHE A 124 6.56 -5.16 24.24
C PHE A 124 5.50 -6.01 24.94
N GLY A 125 5.92 -6.84 25.89
CA GLY A 125 4.98 -7.72 26.55
C GLY A 125 5.61 -8.86 27.32
N ASP A 126 4.84 -9.94 27.42
CA ASP A 126 5.20 -11.15 28.14
C ASP A 126 5.31 -12.38 27.23
N SER A 127 5.06 -13.58 27.77
CA SER A 127 5.19 -14.86 27.06
C SER A 127 4.22 -15.01 25.90
N LEU A 128 3.11 -14.27 25.86
CA LEU A 128 2.16 -14.33 24.75
C LEU A 128 2.73 -13.76 23.45
N SER A 129 3.73 -12.88 23.54
CA SER A 129 4.35 -12.21 22.39
C SER A 129 5.85 -12.51 22.24
N ASP A 130 6.46 -13.23 23.19
CA ASP A 130 7.89 -13.55 23.18
C ASP A 130 8.24 -14.51 22.02
N MET A 131 9.10 -14.03 21.12
CA MET A 131 9.63 -14.77 19.96
C MET A 131 10.93 -15.52 20.26
N GLY A 132 11.37 -15.58 21.52
CA GLY A 132 12.60 -16.28 21.94
C GLY A 132 13.62 -15.41 22.65
N ASN A 133 13.28 -14.17 23.03
CA ASN A 133 14.14 -13.27 23.79
C ASN A 133 14.58 -13.91 25.12
N GLY A 134 13.69 -14.68 25.74
CA GLY A 134 14.02 -15.42 26.96
C GLY A 134 15.05 -16.55 26.77
N ASN A 135 15.38 -16.96 25.54
CA ASN A 135 16.14 -18.19 25.29
C ASN A 135 17.61 -18.13 25.75
N ASN A 136 18.22 -16.95 25.78
CA ASN A 136 19.58 -16.76 26.29
C ASN A 136 19.63 -16.56 27.82
N SER A 137 18.48 -16.37 28.48
CA SER A 137 18.42 -16.20 29.92
C SER A 137 18.76 -17.50 30.65
N ALA A 138 19.64 -17.44 31.64
CA ALA A 138 20.00 -18.60 32.48
C ALA A 138 18.80 -19.27 33.17
N ILE A 139 17.67 -18.56 33.31
CA ILE A 139 16.45 -19.05 33.96
C ILE A 139 15.49 -19.69 32.95
N VAL A 140 15.37 -19.10 31.75
CA VAL A 140 14.37 -19.48 30.74
C VAL A 140 14.96 -20.44 29.69
N SER A 141 16.27 -20.38 29.40
CA SER A 141 16.99 -21.37 28.57
C SER A 141 16.79 -22.82 29.04
N VAL A 142 16.61 -23.05 30.34
CA VAL A 142 16.36 -24.39 30.90
C VAL A 142 14.98 -24.93 30.49
N VAL A 143 14.03 -24.05 30.19
CA VAL A 143 12.69 -24.37 29.68
C VAL A 143 12.76 -24.80 28.21
N PHE A 144 13.58 -24.11 27.42
CA PHE A 144 13.66 -24.30 25.95
C PHE A 144 14.73 -25.28 25.47
N SER A 145 15.73 -25.58 26.30
CA SER A 145 16.82 -26.52 25.99
C SER A 145 16.38 -28.00 25.94
N SER A 146 15.11 -28.29 26.18
CA SER A 146 14.52 -29.61 26.00
C SER A 146 13.11 -29.46 25.42
N PRO A 147 12.74 -30.21 24.36
CA PRO A 147 11.36 -30.26 23.83
C PRO A 147 10.34 -30.36 24.98
N PRO A 148 9.22 -29.61 24.91
CA PRO A 148 8.41 -29.52 23.68
C PRO A 148 8.09 -28.13 23.11
N TYR A 149 8.67 -27.05 23.65
CA TYR A 149 8.45 -25.69 23.14
C TYR A 149 9.14 -25.45 21.78
N TRP A 150 8.48 -24.70 20.90
CA TRP A 150 8.96 -24.45 19.54
C TRP A 150 9.87 -23.22 19.49
N GLN A 151 11.14 -23.42 19.15
CA GLN A 151 12.12 -22.36 18.86
C GLN A 151 12.15 -21.20 19.89
N GLY A 152 11.98 -21.48 21.18
CA GLY A 152 12.02 -20.45 22.23
C GLY A 152 10.70 -19.70 22.46
N ARG A 153 9.61 -20.06 21.78
CA ARG A 153 8.26 -19.53 22.02
C ARG A 153 7.58 -20.34 23.13
N PHE A 154 6.71 -19.72 23.90
CA PHE A 154 5.88 -20.40 24.91
C PHE A 154 4.68 -21.15 24.28
N SER A 155 4.88 -21.76 23.11
CA SER A 155 3.87 -22.55 22.40
C SER A 155 4.53 -23.69 21.60
N ASN A 156 3.72 -24.46 20.85
CA ASN A 156 4.18 -25.49 19.92
C ASN A 156 4.45 -24.97 18.49
N GLY A 157 4.37 -23.66 18.27
CA GLY A 157 4.58 -22.97 16.99
C GLY A 157 4.72 -21.46 17.17
N PRO A 158 4.57 -20.68 16.08
CA PRO A 158 4.62 -19.22 16.12
C PRO A 158 3.58 -18.60 17.07
N VAL A 159 3.90 -17.43 17.60
CA VAL A 159 2.99 -16.62 18.43
C VAL A 159 2.19 -15.63 17.57
N TRP A 160 1.11 -15.07 18.13
CA TRP A 160 0.14 -14.23 17.42
C TRP A 160 0.76 -13.07 16.63
N ILE A 161 1.82 -12.45 17.18
CA ILE A 161 2.48 -11.30 16.55
C ILE A 161 3.26 -11.68 15.29
N GLU A 162 3.71 -12.93 15.18
CA GLU A 162 4.34 -13.44 13.95
C GLU A 162 3.30 -13.48 12.82
N HIS A 163 2.06 -13.91 13.10
CA HIS A 163 0.97 -13.90 12.12
C HIS A 163 0.54 -12.49 11.71
N ILE A 164 0.56 -11.53 12.63
CA ILE A 164 0.28 -10.13 12.28
C ILE A 164 1.41 -9.56 11.41
N SER A 165 2.66 -9.90 11.71
CA SER A 165 3.82 -9.47 10.91
C SER A 165 3.69 -9.96 9.46
N ASP A 166 3.29 -11.23 9.29
CA ASP A 166 3.01 -11.81 7.97
C ASP A 166 1.92 -11.01 7.22
N SER A 167 0.83 -10.62 7.90
CA SER A 167 -0.25 -9.82 7.29
C SER A 167 0.16 -8.39 6.92
N TYR A 168 1.10 -7.78 7.65
CA TYR A 168 1.70 -6.49 7.26
C TYR A 168 2.77 -6.62 6.16
N GLY A 169 3.17 -7.85 5.80
CA GLY A 169 4.30 -8.08 4.91
C GLY A 169 5.67 -7.70 5.51
N LEU A 170 5.75 -7.63 6.85
CA LEU A 170 6.95 -7.22 7.60
C LEU A 170 7.59 -8.41 8.32
N SER A 171 8.89 -8.34 8.57
CA SER A 171 9.61 -9.34 9.37
C SER A 171 10.03 -8.77 10.71
N THR A 172 9.29 -9.11 11.77
CA THR A 172 9.62 -8.70 13.13
C THR A 172 10.78 -9.54 13.67
N THR A 173 11.85 -8.89 14.11
CA THR A 173 13.01 -9.57 14.71
C THR A 173 12.97 -9.49 16.24
N PHE A 174 13.54 -10.47 16.93
CA PHE A 174 13.62 -10.48 18.40
C PHE A 174 14.98 -9.93 18.86
N GLY A 175 15.01 -9.17 19.96
CA GLY A 175 16.24 -8.59 20.50
C GLY A 175 16.23 -8.45 22.02
N ASP A 176 17.42 -8.53 22.64
CA ASP A 176 17.63 -8.34 24.07
C ASP A 176 18.68 -7.26 24.39
N GLY A 177 18.58 -6.62 25.55
CA GLY A 177 19.57 -5.63 26.01
C GLY A 177 19.82 -4.50 24.99
N THR A 178 21.05 -4.43 24.48
CA THR A 178 21.49 -3.48 23.44
C THR A 178 21.42 -4.06 22.02
N ALA A 179 21.11 -5.35 21.86
CA ALA A 179 20.96 -5.96 20.55
C ALA A 179 19.76 -5.35 19.82
N GLN A 180 19.93 -5.12 18.52
CA GLN A 180 18.85 -4.71 17.62
C GLN A 180 17.70 -5.74 17.63
N GLY A 181 16.51 -5.28 17.29
CA GLY A 181 15.32 -6.10 17.14
C GLY A 181 14.10 -5.51 17.83
N ASP A 182 12.96 -5.65 17.16
CA ASP A 182 11.73 -4.89 17.41
C ASP A 182 10.82 -5.57 18.43
N ASN A 183 10.90 -6.89 18.53
CA ASN A 183 10.23 -7.65 19.57
C ASN A 183 11.10 -7.72 20.83
N ARG A 184 10.63 -7.04 21.87
CA ARG A 184 11.25 -6.93 23.20
C ARG A 184 10.47 -7.67 24.28
N ALA A 185 9.46 -8.46 23.92
CA ALA A 185 8.65 -9.20 24.87
C ALA A 185 9.45 -10.35 25.49
N PHE A 186 9.33 -10.52 26.82
CA PHE A 186 10.01 -11.60 27.56
C PHE A 186 9.01 -12.42 28.35
N GLY A 187 9.06 -13.75 28.22
CA GLY A 187 8.24 -14.65 29.01
C GLY A 187 8.39 -14.44 30.51
N GLY A 188 7.26 -14.33 31.22
CA GLY A 188 7.23 -14.11 32.68
C GLY A 188 7.32 -12.64 33.11
N SER A 189 7.38 -11.70 32.17
CA SER A 189 7.39 -10.26 32.46
C SER A 189 6.08 -9.78 33.06
N GLN A 190 6.18 -8.89 34.04
CA GLN A 190 5.05 -8.14 34.60
C GLN A 190 4.96 -6.75 33.98
N THR A 191 3.85 -6.06 34.17
CA THR A 191 3.64 -4.71 33.63
C THR A 191 4.54 -3.64 34.24
N GLY A 192 5.11 -3.85 35.43
CA GLY A 192 5.86 -2.82 36.15
C GLY A 192 7.26 -2.48 35.61
N GLN A 193 8.04 -1.79 36.43
CA GLN A 193 9.47 -1.58 36.25
C GLN A 193 10.29 -2.72 36.92
N GLY A 194 11.59 -2.78 36.64
CA GLY A 194 12.52 -3.73 37.23
C GLY A 194 12.48 -5.10 36.58
N TYR A 195 12.90 -6.12 37.35
CA TYR A 195 13.06 -7.47 36.84
C TYR A 195 12.17 -8.48 37.58
N ALA A 196 11.40 -9.26 36.83
CA ALA A 196 10.79 -10.48 37.33
C ALA A 196 11.85 -11.59 37.45
N TYR A 197 11.71 -12.44 38.47
CA TYR A 197 12.61 -13.58 38.71
C TYR A 197 14.11 -13.22 38.73
N LEU A 198 14.45 -12.00 39.17
CA LEU A 198 15.80 -11.41 39.25
C LEU A 198 16.46 -11.06 37.89
N THR A 199 16.04 -11.64 36.77
CA THR A 199 16.76 -11.47 35.49
C THR A 199 15.88 -11.13 34.28
N LEU A 200 14.56 -11.21 34.38
CA LEU A 200 13.66 -11.00 33.24
C LEU A 200 13.10 -9.57 33.28
N PRO A 201 13.36 -8.71 32.29
CA PRO A 201 12.95 -7.32 32.34
C PRO A 201 11.42 -7.20 32.24
N ASN A 202 10.79 -6.55 33.21
CA ASN A 202 9.38 -6.19 33.12
C ASN A 202 9.15 -5.18 31.99
N VAL A 203 7.90 -5.03 31.52
CA VAL A 203 7.55 -4.21 30.35
C VAL A 203 8.12 -2.78 30.43
N GLY A 204 8.04 -2.14 31.60
CA GLY A 204 8.60 -0.80 31.77
C GLY A 204 10.12 -0.74 31.59
N THR A 205 10.83 -1.82 31.92
CA THR A 205 12.28 -1.94 31.71
C THR A 205 12.62 -2.35 30.27
N GLN A 206 11.77 -3.15 29.61
CA GLN A 206 11.90 -3.42 28.18
C GLN A 206 11.84 -2.12 27.37
N ILE A 207 10.85 -1.27 27.65
CA ILE A 207 10.67 0.04 26.99
C ILE A 207 11.87 0.96 27.27
N ASN A 208 12.25 1.13 28.54
CA ASN A 208 13.37 2.00 28.89
C ASN A 208 14.68 1.55 28.20
N ASN A 209 14.94 0.24 28.15
CA ASN A 209 16.14 -0.27 27.51
C ASN A 209 16.10 -0.11 25.99
N TYR A 210 14.94 -0.30 25.37
CA TYR A 210 14.76 -0.11 23.94
C TYR A 210 14.98 1.36 23.54
N LEU A 211 14.33 2.29 24.27
CA LEU A 211 14.48 3.73 24.04
C LEU A 211 15.91 4.24 24.28
N ALA A 212 16.64 3.62 25.19
CA ALA A 212 18.00 4.02 25.51
C ALA A 212 19.06 3.45 24.56
N ASN A 213 18.84 2.26 23.99
CA ASN A 213 19.92 1.50 23.34
C ASN A 213 19.60 1.04 21.92
N VAL A 214 18.36 1.12 21.45
CA VAL A 214 17.94 0.58 20.16
C VAL A 214 17.31 1.66 19.29
N GLN A 215 16.26 2.32 19.77
CA GLN A 215 15.55 3.34 19.01
C GLN A 215 15.02 4.42 19.96
N SER A 216 15.57 5.62 19.85
CA SER A 216 15.26 6.75 20.74
C SER A 216 14.02 7.55 20.31
N SER A 217 13.57 7.39 19.07
CA SER A 217 12.37 8.05 18.53
C SER A 217 11.61 7.16 17.54
N PHE A 218 10.29 7.34 17.44
CA PHE A 218 9.42 6.61 16.51
C PHE A 218 8.96 7.49 15.35
N SER A 219 8.72 6.85 14.20
CA SER A 219 8.04 7.45 13.07
C SER A 219 6.51 7.34 13.22
N ASN A 220 5.76 8.17 12.52
CA ASN A 220 4.30 8.07 12.49
C ASN A 220 3.81 6.76 11.84
N SER A 221 4.66 6.09 11.07
CA SER A 221 4.37 4.82 10.42
C SER A 221 4.72 3.60 11.29
N ASP A 222 5.37 3.75 12.44
CA ASP A 222 5.63 2.63 13.35
C ASP A 222 4.35 2.24 14.10
N VAL A 223 4.16 0.93 14.35
CA VAL A 223 3.02 0.41 15.13
C VAL A 223 3.54 -0.27 16.39
N ILE A 224 3.10 0.20 17.55
CA ILE A 224 3.56 -0.32 18.83
C ILE A 224 2.56 -1.29 19.45
N PHE A 225 2.97 -2.54 19.65
CA PHE A 225 2.16 -3.59 20.25
C PHE A 225 2.48 -3.75 21.74
N LEU A 226 1.43 -3.71 22.58
CA LEU A 226 1.53 -3.88 24.03
C LEU A 226 0.56 -4.95 24.53
N TRP A 227 1.10 -6.09 25.00
CA TRP A 227 0.29 -7.12 25.66
C TRP A 227 0.98 -7.70 26.90
N ALA A 228 0.46 -7.37 28.08
CA ALA A 228 0.96 -7.88 29.35
C ALA A 228 -0.11 -7.80 30.47
N GLY A 229 0.19 -8.42 31.60
CA GLY A 229 -0.61 -8.34 32.84
C GLY A 229 -1.02 -9.70 33.40
N GLY A 230 -0.96 -10.77 32.60
CA GLY A 230 -1.26 -12.12 33.06
C GLY A 230 -0.37 -12.55 34.23
N ASN A 231 0.93 -12.26 34.11
CA ASN A 231 1.90 -12.56 35.16
C ASN A 231 1.68 -11.76 36.45
N ASP A 232 1.19 -10.52 36.35
CA ASP A 232 0.86 -9.69 37.51
C ASP A 232 -0.25 -10.32 38.37
N PHE A 233 -1.26 -10.94 37.74
CA PHE A 233 -2.35 -11.63 38.43
C PHE A 233 -1.99 -13.05 38.88
N LEU A 234 -1.20 -13.77 38.08
CA LEU A 234 -0.84 -15.14 38.41
C LEU A 234 0.25 -15.21 39.49
N TYR A 235 1.21 -14.27 39.48
CA TYR A 235 2.45 -14.33 40.27
C TYR A 235 2.88 -13.00 40.91
N GLY A 236 2.26 -11.88 40.53
CA GLY A 236 2.60 -10.54 41.00
C GLY A 236 1.67 -9.99 42.08
N THR A 237 1.42 -8.68 42.03
CA THR A 237 0.61 -7.97 43.02
C THR A 237 -0.90 -8.23 42.88
N GLY A 238 -1.35 -8.65 41.70
CA GLY A 238 -2.76 -8.88 41.38
C GLY A 238 -3.67 -7.66 41.57
N ASN A 239 -3.13 -6.43 41.48
CA ASN A 239 -3.91 -5.21 41.68
C ASN A 239 -4.32 -4.58 40.33
N PRO A 240 -5.61 -4.63 39.94
CA PRO A 240 -6.07 -4.08 38.67
C PRO A 240 -5.75 -2.60 38.46
N ASP A 241 -5.77 -1.77 39.50
CA ASP A 241 -5.46 -0.34 39.40
C ASP A 241 -3.99 -0.09 39.01
N LEU A 242 -3.08 -0.83 39.63
CA LEU A 242 -1.64 -0.67 39.38
C LEU A 242 -1.27 -1.15 37.98
N ILE A 243 -1.83 -2.28 37.57
CA ILE A 243 -1.53 -2.90 36.28
C ILE A 243 -2.04 -1.99 35.14
N SER A 244 -3.27 -1.46 35.22
CA SER A 244 -3.79 -0.55 34.20
C SER A 244 -3.02 0.78 34.17
N GLN A 245 -2.61 1.30 35.34
CA GLN A 245 -1.78 2.52 35.41
C GLN A 245 -0.39 2.32 34.82
N ASN A 246 0.22 1.15 34.99
CA ASN A 246 1.50 0.83 34.37
C ASN A 246 1.37 0.85 32.83
N MET A 247 0.37 0.15 32.28
CA MET A 247 0.12 0.15 30.82
C MET A 247 -0.12 1.58 30.28
N ALA A 248 -0.93 2.37 31.00
CA ALA A 248 -1.16 3.77 30.64
C ALA A 248 0.10 4.64 30.75
N SER A 249 1.04 4.32 31.63
CA SER A 249 2.31 5.03 31.75
C SER A 249 3.28 4.66 30.62
N HIS A 250 3.24 3.42 30.15
CA HIS A 250 4.07 2.95 29.03
C HIS A 250 3.68 3.61 27.73
N ILE A 251 2.38 3.70 27.44
CA ILE A 251 1.88 4.42 26.26
C ILE A 251 2.35 5.88 26.27
N ARG A 252 2.27 6.56 27.43
CA ARG A 252 2.79 7.93 27.57
C ARG A 252 4.31 8.01 27.34
N ALA A 253 5.07 7.06 27.85
CA ALA A 253 6.53 7.07 27.67
C ALA A 253 6.92 6.91 26.20
N LEU A 254 6.20 6.04 25.47
CA LEU A 254 6.42 5.79 24.04
C LEU A 254 5.92 6.97 23.17
N GLU A 255 4.80 7.59 23.54
CA GLU A 255 4.30 8.80 22.86
C GLU A 255 5.27 9.99 23.02
N LEU A 256 5.90 10.15 24.19
CA LEU A 256 6.96 11.15 24.38
C LEU A 256 8.20 10.90 23.50
N ALA A 257 8.38 9.66 23.03
CA ALA A 257 9.39 9.28 22.04
C ALA A 257 8.86 9.36 20.59
N GLY A 258 7.65 9.87 20.36
CA GLY A 258 7.09 10.10 19.02
C GLY A 258 6.13 9.03 18.50
N ALA A 259 5.85 7.96 19.26
CA ALA A 259 4.91 6.94 18.80
C ALA A 259 3.46 7.47 18.80
N THR A 260 2.76 7.30 17.67
CA THR A 260 1.39 7.79 17.49
C THR A 260 0.36 6.69 17.28
N ARG A 261 0.78 5.45 16.95
CA ARG A 261 -0.11 4.33 16.62
C ARG A 261 0.20 3.12 17.49
N PHE A 262 -0.80 2.69 18.27
CA PHE A 262 -0.67 1.64 19.27
C PHE A 262 -1.71 0.55 19.10
N VAL A 263 -1.31 -0.69 19.33
CA VAL A 263 -2.21 -1.83 19.49
C VAL A 263 -2.03 -2.38 20.90
N VAL A 264 -3.08 -2.32 21.71
CA VAL A 264 -3.07 -2.75 23.11
C VAL A 264 -4.07 -3.88 23.28
N ALA A 265 -3.67 -4.99 23.89
CA ALA A 265 -4.59 -6.09 24.17
C ALA A 265 -4.95 -6.16 25.66
N ASN A 266 -6.23 -6.42 25.94
CA ASN A 266 -6.69 -6.72 27.30
C ASN A 266 -6.41 -8.19 27.67
N LEU A 267 -6.85 -8.65 28.85
CA LEU A 267 -6.58 -10.03 29.29
C LEU A 267 -7.77 -10.96 29.07
N PRO A 268 -7.54 -12.18 28.54
CA PRO A 268 -8.55 -13.24 28.54
C PRO A 268 -8.88 -13.70 29.97
N PRO A 269 -9.99 -14.43 30.19
CA PRO A 269 -10.36 -14.97 31.50
C PRO A 269 -9.33 -15.98 32.02
N LEU A 270 -8.39 -15.50 32.84
CA LEU A 270 -7.25 -16.28 33.34
C LEU A 270 -7.66 -17.45 34.23
N GLU A 271 -8.83 -17.38 34.86
CA GLU A 271 -9.37 -18.45 35.70
C GLU A 271 -9.77 -19.70 34.89
N LEU A 272 -9.98 -19.56 33.57
CA LEU A 272 -10.32 -20.65 32.65
C LEU A 272 -9.08 -21.34 32.08
N THR A 273 -7.89 -20.79 32.29
CA THR A 273 -6.63 -21.49 31.98
C THR A 273 -6.50 -22.75 32.86
N PRO A 274 -5.82 -23.82 32.41
CA PRO A 274 -5.61 -25.00 33.27
C PRO A 274 -4.89 -24.69 34.59
N GLU A 275 -4.03 -23.67 34.63
CA GLU A 275 -3.39 -23.16 35.85
C GLU A 275 -4.42 -22.49 36.77
N GLY A 276 -5.25 -21.58 36.23
CA GLY A 276 -6.33 -20.93 36.95
C GLY A 276 -7.35 -21.92 37.51
N ALA A 277 -7.77 -22.87 36.68
CA ALA A 277 -8.71 -23.94 37.01
C ALA A 277 -8.18 -24.87 38.11
N SER A 278 -6.87 -24.99 38.26
CA SER A 278 -6.24 -25.78 39.34
C SER A 278 -6.33 -25.13 40.73
N ARG A 279 -6.68 -23.84 40.80
CA ARG A 279 -6.80 -23.07 42.06
C ARG A 279 -8.14 -23.32 42.75
N THR A 280 -8.28 -22.84 43.99
CA THR A 280 -9.56 -22.96 44.72
C THR A 280 -10.65 -22.08 44.11
N ALA A 281 -11.93 -22.48 44.25
CA ALA A 281 -13.06 -21.71 43.73
C ALA A 281 -13.08 -20.24 44.19
N GLN A 282 -12.61 -19.94 45.41
CA GLN A 282 -12.49 -18.56 45.89
C GLN A 282 -11.40 -17.77 45.15
N GLN A 283 -10.26 -18.41 44.85
CA GLN A 283 -9.19 -17.79 44.09
C GLN A 283 -9.60 -17.56 42.64
N GLN A 284 -10.29 -18.52 42.01
CA GLN A 284 -10.85 -18.37 40.67
C GLN A 284 -11.83 -17.19 40.62
N ALA A 285 -12.79 -17.12 41.55
CA ALA A 285 -13.76 -16.02 41.60
C ALA A 285 -13.12 -14.65 41.83
N THR A 286 -12.03 -14.61 42.60
CA THR A 286 -11.26 -13.36 42.82
C THR A 286 -10.54 -12.95 41.53
N MET A 287 -9.85 -13.89 40.89
CA MET A 287 -9.15 -13.67 39.63
C MET A 287 -10.09 -13.21 38.51
N ALA A 288 -11.22 -13.87 38.33
CA ALA A 288 -12.24 -13.47 37.35
C ALA A 288 -12.70 -12.02 37.57
N SER A 289 -12.98 -11.66 38.84
CA SER A 289 -13.39 -10.29 39.20
C SER A 289 -12.28 -9.26 38.94
N ASP A 290 -11.03 -9.63 39.23
CA ASP A 290 -9.88 -8.73 39.10
C ASP A 290 -9.53 -8.50 37.62
N VAL A 291 -9.57 -9.54 36.79
CA VAL A 291 -9.36 -9.46 35.33
C VAL A 291 -10.43 -8.57 34.68
N VAL A 292 -11.71 -8.78 35.00
CA VAL A 292 -12.79 -7.91 34.51
C VAL A 292 -12.59 -6.46 34.96
N SER A 293 -12.16 -6.25 36.22
CA SER A 293 -11.85 -4.91 36.71
C SER A 293 -10.66 -4.28 35.99
N TYR A 294 -9.65 -5.06 35.60
CA TYR A 294 -8.49 -4.57 34.86
C TYR A 294 -8.88 -4.20 33.44
N ASN A 295 -9.58 -5.08 32.71
CA ASN A 295 -10.00 -4.82 31.33
C ASN A 295 -10.85 -3.56 31.23
N SER A 296 -11.80 -3.37 32.17
CA SER A 296 -12.62 -2.16 32.22
C SER A 296 -11.80 -0.89 32.49
N LYS A 297 -10.76 -0.96 33.33
CA LYS A 297 -9.89 0.19 33.62
C LYS A 297 -8.94 0.47 32.46
N LEU A 298 -8.38 -0.55 31.84
CA LEU A 298 -7.53 -0.40 30.66
C LEU A 298 -8.28 0.27 29.51
N ALA A 299 -9.51 -0.17 29.22
CA ALA A 299 -10.35 0.47 28.21
C ALA A 299 -10.61 1.96 28.51
N GLN A 300 -10.82 2.30 29.79
CA GLN A 300 -10.97 3.69 30.22
C GLN A 300 -9.67 4.49 30.04
N GLU A 301 -8.52 3.93 30.41
CA GLU A 301 -7.20 4.57 30.21
C GLU A 301 -6.91 4.78 28.72
N VAL A 302 -7.15 3.78 27.88
CA VAL A 302 -7.00 3.89 26.42
C VAL A 302 -7.88 5.02 25.88
N THR A 303 -9.17 5.04 26.20
CA THR A 303 -10.08 6.11 25.77
C THR A 303 -9.58 7.50 26.22
N ASN A 304 -9.09 7.61 27.46
CA ASN A 304 -8.55 8.87 27.96
C ASN A 304 -7.28 9.30 27.22
N LEU A 305 -6.37 8.36 26.94
CA LEU A 305 -5.10 8.61 26.27
C LEU A 305 -5.29 9.01 24.81
N THR A 306 -6.10 8.27 24.05
CA THR A 306 -6.48 8.61 22.67
C THR A 306 -6.98 10.06 22.58
N ASN A 307 -7.88 10.46 23.47
CA ASN A 307 -8.44 11.81 23.47
C ASN A 307 -7.46 12.90 23.97
N THR A 308 -6.57 12.56 24.92
CA THR A 308 -5.68 13.55 25.55
C THR A 308 -4.42 13.80 24.75
N LEU A 309 -3.88 12.76 24.12
CA LEU A 309 -2.62 12.79 23.38
C LEU A 309 -2.84 12.89 21.87
N SER A 310 -4.08 12.74 21.39
CA SER A 310 -4.40 12.74 19.95
C SER A 310 -3.61 11.67 19.17
N ILE A 311 -3.46 10.49 19.79
CA ILE A 311 -2.83 9.30 19.22
C ILE A 311 -3.88 8.23 18.91
N GLU A 312 -3.57 7.32 17.99
CA GLU A 312 -4.39 6.18 17.64
C GLU A 312 -4.07 4.99 18.55
N ILE A 313 -5.10 4.43 19.19
CA ILE A 313 -4.95 3.23 20.03
C ILE A 313 -6.06 2.24 19.71
N THR A 314 -5.70 1.13 19.08
CA THR A 314 -6.60 -0.01 18.85
C THR A 314 -6.54 -0.93 20.07
N LEU A 315 -7.70 -1.11 20.73
CA LEU A 315 -7.83 -2.03 21.86
C LEU A 315 -8.35 -3.39 21.38
N ILE A 316 -7.50 -4.41 21.43
CA ILE A 316 -7.90 -5.80 21.15
C ILE A 316 -8.61 -6.37 22.38
N ASP A 317 -9.89 -6.71 22.23
CA ASP A 317 -10.69 -7.34 23.28
C ASP A 317 -10.47 -8.86 23.32
N ALA A 318 -9.28 -9.26 23.77
CA ALA A 318 -8.90 -10.65 23.96
C ALA A 318 -9.86 -11.41 24.90
N TRP A 319 -10.54 -10.73 25.82
CA TRP A 319 -11.57 -11.34 26.67
C TRP A 319 -12.78 -11.80 25.87
N SER A 320 -13.32 -10.94 25.00
CA SER A 320 -14.48 -11.28 24.17
C SER A 320 -14.11 -12.34 23.13
N ILE A 321 -12.99 -12.14 22.40
CA ILE A 321 -12.47 -13.10 21.41
C ILE A 321 -12.29 -14.49 22.03
N PHE A 322 -11.69 -14.58 23.23
CA PHE A 322 -11.51 -15.86 23.91
C PHE A 322 -12.85 -16.55 24.22
N ASN A 323 -13.84 -15.81 24.73
CA ASN A 323 -15.15 -16.38 25.05
C ASN A 323 -15.91 -16.83 23.81
N GLU A 324 -15.83 -16.06 22.72
CA GLU A 324 -16.44 -16.41 21.44
C GLU A 324 -15.85 -17.70 20.88
N ILE A 325 -14.51 -17.82 20.87
CA ILE A 325 -13.81 -19.03 20.45
C ILE A 325 -14.17 -20.23 21.34
N VAL A 326 -14.20 -20.07 22.66
CA VAL A 326 -14.55 -21.18 23.56
C VAL A 326 -16.00 -21.64 23.37
N ASN A 327 -16.92 -20.72 23.05
CA ASN A 327 -18.32 -21.05 22.80
C ASN A 327 -18.56 -21.69 21.42
N ASN A 328 -17.68 -21.42 20.45
CA ASN A 328 -17.77 -21.90 19.05
C ASN A 328 -16.50 -22.66 18.62
N ALA A 329 -15.94 -23.47 19.53
CA ALA A 329 -14.60 -24.04 19.36
C ALA A 329 -14.47 -24.97 18.13
N ASP A 330 -15.54 -25.67 17.79
CA ASP A 330 -15.62 -26.54 16.62
C ASP A 330 -15.53 -25.79 15.28
N HIS A 331 -15.98 -24.53 15.23
CA HIS A 331 -15.92 -23.66 14.05
C HIS A 331 -14.49 -23.19 13.73
N VAL A 332 -13.57 -23.31 14.67
CA VAL A 332 -12.15 -22.98 14.49
C VAL A 332 -11.24 -24.21 14.59
N GLY A 333 -11.82 -25.42 14.56
CA GLY A 333 -11.07 -26.68 14.61
C GLY A 333 -10.55 -27.07 15.99
N ILE A 334 -10.99 -26.42 17.07
CA ILE A 334 -10.61 -26.74 18.45
C ILE A 334 -11.63 -27.70 19.07
N THR A 335 -11.17 -28.87 19.51
CA THR A 335 -12.02 -29.86 20.20
C THR A 335 -11.79 -29.90 21.71
N ASN A 336 -10.63 -29.40 22.20
CA ASN A 336 -10.32 -29.33 23.63
C ASN A 336 -10.03 -27.90 24.10
N THR A 337 -10.93 -27.34 24.90
CA THR A 337 -10.83 -25.98 25.46
C THR A 337 -10.44 -25.94 26.95
N GLN A 338 -10.20 -27.09 27.58
CA GLN A 338 -10.11 -27.19 29.06
C GLN A 338 -8.76 -27.72 29.54
N ASP A 339 -8.20 -28.69 28.82
CA ASP A 339 -6.97 -29.36 29.20
C ASP A 339 -5.78 -28.82 28.39
N GLN A 340 -4.60 -28.95 28.99
CA GLN A 340 -3.30 -28.73 28.36
C GLN A 340 -2.91 -29.86 27.40
N ALA A 341 -2.44 -29.51 26.20
CA ALA A 341 -1.91 -30.47 25.22
C ALA A 341 -0.60 -31.13 25.68
N CYS A 342 0.19 -30.38 26.46
CA CYS A 342 1.46 -30.79 26.99
C CYS A 342 1.37 -31.08 28.49
N SER A 343 1.81 -32.27 28.90
CA SER A 343 1.78 -32.69 30.30
C SER A 343 3.02 -33.50 30.73
N GLY A 344 3.44 -33.29 31.98
CA GLY A 344 4.58 -33.97 32.59
C GLY A 344 5.92 -33.25 32.41
N GLY A 345 7.01 -34.03 32.52
CA GLY A 345 8.39 -33.52 32.47
C GLY A 345 9.00 -33.25 33.86
N ALA A 346 10.33 -33.16 33.91
CA ALA A 346 11.05 -32.81 35.14
C ALA A 346 10.81 -31.32 35.48
N THR A 347 10.37 -31.05 36.71
CA THR A 347 10.15 -29.68 37.18
C THR A 347 11.45 -28.88 37.16
N VAL A 348 11.40 -27.68 36.57
CA VAL A 348 12.55 -26.77 36.53
C VAL A 348 12.84 -26.30 37.97
N PRO A 349 13.99 -26.66 38.58
CA PRO A 349 14.20 -26.52 40.03
C PRO A 349 14.19 -25.09 40.58
N LEU A 350 14.20 -24.08 39.70
CA LEU A 350 14.35 -22.67 40.06
C LEU A 350 13.16 -21.78 39.64
N VAL A 351 12.16 -22.32 38.93
CA VAL A 351 11.05 -21.53 38.40
C VAL A 351 9.72 -22.25 38.62
N PRO A 352 8.85 -21.76 39.52
CA PRO A 352 7.53 -22.36 39.76
C PRO A 352 6.52 -21.88 38.71
N LEU A 353 6.88 -21.96 37.42
CA LEU A 353 5.97 -21.66 36.33
C LEU A 353 5.17 -22.91 35.93
N PRO A 354 3.93 -22.76 35.43
CA PRO A 354 3.02 -23.85 35.12
C PRO A 354 3.29 -24.39 33.70
N ILE A 355 4.58 -24.52 33.38
CA ILE A 355 5.12 -24.86 32.07
C ILE A 355 5.48 -26.35 32.01
N CYS A 356 5.63 -26.87 30.79
CA CYS A 356 6.10 -28.22 30.56
C CYS A 356 7.59 -28.37 30.86
N GLY A 357 7.94 -29.44 31.57
CA GLY A 357 9.33 -29.76 31.89
C GLY A 357 10.03 -30.57 30.80
N SER A 358 11.33 -30.76 30.94
CA SER A 358 12.11 -31.63 30.05
C SER A 358 11.54 -33.05 30.03
N GLY A 359 11.28 -33.58 28.83
CA GLY A 359 10.71 -34.91 28.61
C GLY A 359 9.19 -35.00 28.80
N ALA A 360 8.48 -33.85 28.75
CA ALA A 360 7.03 -33.82 28.73
C ALA A 360 6.44 -34.51 27.50
N ASN A 361 5.22 -35.02 27.64
CA ASN A 361 4.48 -35.66 26.55
C ASN A 361 3.50 -34.66 25.94
N VAL A 362 3.51 -34.55 24.61
CA VAL A 362 2.54 -33.77 23.84
C VAL A 362 1.56 -34.73 23.19
N VAL A 363 0.26 -34.42 23.24
CA VAL A 363 -0.78 -35.18 22.54
C VAL A 363 -0.56 -35.15 21.02
N SER A 364 -1.04 -36.18 20.30
CA SER A 364 -0.82 -36.29 18.86
C SER A 364 -1.66 -35.32 18.02
N ASN A 365 -2.80 -34.87 18.55
CA ASN A 365 -3.71 -33.90 17.93
C ASN A 365 -3.59 -32.54 18.62
N VAL A 366 -2.36 -32.05 18.83
CA VAL A 366 -2.10 -30.77 19.52
C VAL A 366 -2.80 -29.58 18.86
N ASP A 367 -3.03 -29.66 17.55
CA ASP A 367 -3.67 -28.58 16.79
C ASP A 367 -5.17 -28.43 17.11
N GLU A 368 -5.80 -29.42 17.75
CA GLU A 368 -7.19 -29.36 18.21
C GLU A 368 -7.32 -28.85 19.67
N TYR A 369 -6.22 -28.46 20.32
CA TYR A 369 -6.20 -27.98 21.70
C TYR A 369 -6.08 -26.46 21.74
N LEU A 370 -6.84 -25.82 22.63
CA LEU A 370 -6.72 -24.38 22.89
C LEU A 370 -5.42 -24.06 23.64
N PHE A 371 -5.10 -24.86 24.66
CA PHE A 371 -3.95 -24.62 25.54
C PHE A 371 -2.81 -25.59 25.24
N PHE A 372 -1.62 -25.05 25.01
CA PHE A 372 -0.42 -25.87 24.85
C PHE A 372 0.04 -26.42 26.20
N ASP A 373 0.27 -25.54 27.18
CA ASP A 373 0.57 -25.92 28.56
C ASP A 373 -0.55 -25.45 29.51
N LYS A 374 -0.27 -25.18 30.78
CA LYS A 374 -1.32 -24.77 31.70
C LYS A 374 -1.71 -23.29 31.64
N ALA A 375 -0.95 -22.46 30.94
CA ALA A 375 -1.17 -21.02 30.88
C ALA A 375 -1.18 -20.49 29.44
N HIS A 376 -0.41 -21.11 28.53
CA HIS A 376 -0.17 -20.57 27.21
C HIS A 376 -1.04 -21.22 26.13
N PRO A 377 -1.48 -20.45 25.12
CA PRO A 377 -2.20 -20.96 23.95
C PRO A 377 -1.35 -21.91 23.09
N SER A 378 -2.02 -22.79 22.35
CA SER A 378 -1.40 -23.55 21.26
C SER A 378 -1.09 -22.66 20.05
N ALA A 379 -0.28 -23.19 19.12
CA ALA A 379 0.00 -22.52 17.86
C ALA A 379 -1.29 -22.24 17.06
N THR A 380 -2.25 -23.18 17.06
CA THR A 380 -3.57 -22.98 16.46
C THR A 380 -4.28 -21.77 17.05
N MET A 381 -4.31 -21.67 18.38
CA MET A 381 -4.95 -20.55 19.06
C MET A 381 -4.21 -19.23 18.81
N HIS A 382 -2.87 -19.24 18.69
CA HIS A 382 -2.10 -18.06 18.29
C HIS A 382 -2.39 -17.62 16.85
N LYS A 383 -2.55 -18.56 15.89
CA LYS A 383 -3.00 -18.25 14.51
C LYS A 383 -4.37 -17.57 14.54
N ILE A 384 -5.34 -18.15 15.25
CA ILE A 384 -6.69 -17.61 15.36
C ILE A 384 -6.66 -16.20 15.99
N ILE A 385 -5.97 -16.02 17.11
CA ILE A 385 -5.85 -14.69 17.76
C ILE A 385 -5.19 -13.68 16.81
N GLY A 386 -4.16 -14.08 16.06
CA GLY A 386 -3.53 -13.22 15.06
C GLY A 386 -4.51 -12.77 13.98
N GLN A 387 -5.31 -13.69 13.42
CA GLN A 387 -6.32 -13.37 12.40
C GLN A 387 -7.42 -12.45 12.96
N PHE A 388 -7.94 -12.72 14.15
CA PHE A 388 -8.89 -11.83 14.82
C PHE A 388 -8.28 -10.45 15.12
N ALA A 389 -7.01 -10.40 15.50
CA ALA A 389 -6.33 -9.13 15.74
C ALA A 389 -6.20 -8.33 14.44
N VAL A 390 -5.82 -8.94 13.32
CA VAL A 390 -5.79 -8.28 12.00
C VAL A 390 -7.16 -7.69 11.67
N MET A 391 -8.25 -8.45 11.85
CA MET A 391 -9.63 -7.99 11.63
C MET A 391 -10.00 -6.75 12.48
N ASN A 392 -9.43 -6.63 13.69
CA ASN A 392 -9.69 -5.52 14.61
C ASN A 392 -8.72 -4.33 14.42
N ILE A 393 -7.55 -4.55 13.83
CA ILE A 393 -6.54 -3.52 13.58
C ILE A 393 -6.82 -2.80 12.27
N GLY A 394 -7.18 -3.54 11.22
CA GLY A 394 -7.43 -2.97 9.90
C GLY A 394 -8.82 -2.35 9.76
N ASP A 395 -8.91 -1.41 8.83
CA ASP A 395 -10.19 -0.87 8.38
C ASP A 395 -10.98 -1.93 7.62
N ALA A 396 -12.30 -1.75 7.56
CA ALA A 396 -13.16 -2.72 6.90
C ALA A 396 -12.97 -2.74 5.39
N ASP A 397 -12.76 -3.91 4.79
CA ASP A 397 -12.54 -4.18 3.36
C ASP A 397 -13.08 -5.59 3.07
N THR A 398 -14.39 -5.69 2.88
CA THR A 398 -15.14 -6.95 2.95
C THR A 398 -14.87 -7.86 1.74
N ASP A 399 -14.68 -7.31 0.56
CA ASP A 399 -14.41 -8.08 -0.66
C ASP A 399 -12.91 -8.21 -0.96
N GLY A 400 -12.04 -7.52 -0.21
CA GLY A 400 -10.60 -7.67 -0.24
C GLY A 400 -9.97 -7.06 -1.49
N ASP A 401 -10.61 -6.05 -2.07
CA ASP A 401 -10.17 -5.38 -3.30
C ASP A 401 -9.12 -4.28 -3.04
N GLY A 402 -8.91 -3.93 -1.76
CA GLY A 402 -7.96 -2.92 -1.30
C GLY A 402 -8.59 -1.54 -1.06
N VAL A 403 -9.89 -1.37 -1.25
CA VAL A 403 -10.67 -0.18 -0.95
C VAL A 403 -11.54 -0.47 0.27
N THR A 404 -11.45 0.39 1.29
CA THR A 404 -12.23 0.17 2.51
C THR A 404 -13.74 0.30 2.25
N ASP A 405 -14.57 -0.51 2.90
CA ASP A 405 -16.06 -0.47 2.89
C ASP A 405 -16.65 0.95 3.04
N SER A 406 -15.93 1.85 3.71
CA SER A 406 -16.39 3.23 3.91
C SER A 406 -16.30 4.13 2.67
N ASN A 407 -15.42 3.76 1.74
CA ASN A 407 -15.15 4.44 0.48
C ASN A 407 -15.54 3.57 -0.73
N ASP A 408 -15.88 2.31 -0.50
CA ASP A 408 -16.30 1.35 -1.52
C ASP A 408 -17.80 1.49 -1.83
N ILE A 409 -18.11 1.63 -3.11
CA ILE A 409 -19.47 1.72 -3.67
C ILE A 409 -19.94 0.36 -4.21
N CYS A 410 -19.00 -0.53 -4.54
CA CYS A 410 -19.21 -1.81 -5.16
C CYS A 410 -18.95 -2.94 -4.16
N ASP A 411 -19.95 -3.28 -3.34
CA ASP A 411 -19.90 -4.30 -2.27
C ASP A 411 -19.16 -5.64 -2.61
N TRP A 412 -19.07 -6.01 -3.89
CA TRP A 412 -18.26 -7.14 -4.37
C TRP A 412 -17.67 -6.84 -5.76
N THR A 413 -16.40 -6.50 -5.80
CA THR A 413 -15.60 -6.34 -7.01
C THR A 413 -15.53 -7.63 -7.84
N GLU A 414 -15.69 -7.54 -9.16
CA GLU A 414 -15.55 -8.72 -10.03
C GLU A 414 -14.09 -9.05 -10.36
N ASP A 415 -13.29 -8.04 -10.70
CA ASP A 415 -11.87 -8.15 -11.01
C ASP A 415 -11.02 -7.16 -10.21
N THR A 416 -10.39 -7.67 -9.14
CA THR A 416 -9.55 -6.89 -8.22
C THR A 416 -8.30 -6.29 -8.86
N SER A 417 -7.98 -6.62 -10.12
CA SER A 417 -6.83 -6.04 -10.83
C SER A 417 -7.12 -4.70 -11.51
N THR A 418 -8.40 -4.31 -11.64
CA THR A 418 -8.82 -3.08 -12.35
C THR A 418 -9.65 -2.13 -11.48
N VAL A 419 -9.52 -2.28 -10.16
CA VAL A 419 -10.25 -1.51 -9.14
C VAL A 419 -9.88 -0.04 -9.20
N ASN A 420 -10.89 0.83 -9.21
CA ASN A 420 -10.71 2.27 -9.11
C ASN A 420 -10.72 2.75 -7.64
N ALA A 421 -10.69 4.07 -7.43
CA ALA A 421 -10.69 4.63 -6.08
C ALA A 421 -12.01 4.44 -5.29
N GLU A 422 -13.07 3.96 -5.94
CA GLU A 422 -14.41 3.74 -5.38
C GLU A 422 -14.73 2.25 -5.17
N GLY A 423 -13.74 1.37 -5.33
CA GLY A 423 -13.89 -0.07 -5.13
C GLY A 423 -14.57 -0.80 -6.30
N CYS A 424 -14.72 -0.15 -7.46
CA CYS A 424 -15.38 -0.75 -8.61
C CYS A 424 -14.37 -1.15 -9.67
N ASP A 425 -14.44 -2.39 -10.17
CA ASP A 425 -13.68 -2.78 -11.35
C ASP A 425 -14.23 -2.14 -12.63
N TRP A 426 -13.47 -2.18 -13.74
CA TRP A 426 -13.86 -1.50 -14.98
C TRP A 426 -15.26 -1.89 -15.47
N SER A 427 -15.68 -3.14 -15.29
CA SER A 427 -16.98 -3.63 -15.76
C SER A 427 -18.16 -3.06 -14.96
N GLN A 428 -17.92 -2.67 -13.71
CA GLN A 428 -18.92 -2.17 -12.78
C GLN A 428 -19.05 -0.63 -12.82
N GLN A 429 -18.07 0.05 -13.41
CA GLN A 429 -18.04 1.50 -13.56
C GLN A 429 -19.04 1.97 -14.63
N ASP A 430 -19.41 3.25 -14.57
CA ASP A 430 -20.26 3.97 -15.53
C ASP A 430 -19.50 5.25 -15.95
N GLU A 431 -18.69 5.14 -17.02
CA GLU A 431 -17.72 6.18 -17.41
C GLU A 431 -18.37 7.46 -17.95
N ASP A 432 -19.53 7.35 -18.61
CA ASP A 432 -20.25 8.48 -19.21
C ASP A 432 -21.44 8.97 -18.36
N SER A 433 -21.73 8.27 -17.26
CA SER A 433 -22.77 8.59 -16.28
C SER A 433 -24.18 8.61 -16.88
N ASP A 434 -24.44 7.74 -17.86
CA ASP A 434 -25.76 7.58 -18.49
C ASP A 434 -26.70 6.65 -17.68
N GLY A 435 -26.15 5.94 -16.69
CA GLY A 435 -26.85 5.00 -15.82
C GLY A 435 -26.72 3.52 -16.18
N VAL A 436 -25.90 3.17 -17.18
CA VAL A 436 -25.60 1.79 -17.59
C VAL A 436 -24.11 1.51 -17.33
N ALA A 437 -23.82 0.47 -16.55
CA ALA A 437 -22.43 0.11 -16.28
C ALA A 437 -21.72 -0.44 -17.53
N ASN A 438 -20.43 -0.18 -17.67
CA ASN A 438 -19.56 -0.47 -18.81
C ASN A 438 -19.71 -1.90 -19.37
N ALA A 439 -19.86 -2.93 -18.53
CA ALA A 439 -20.04 -4.31 -19.03
C ALA A 439 -21.34 -4.54 -19.81
N ASN A 440 -22.36 -3.72 -19.54
CA ASN A 440 -23.67 -3.76 -20.18
C ASN A 440 -23.89 -2.58 -21.13
N ASP A 441 -22.91 -1.69 -21.26
CA ASP A 441 -22.97 -0.50 -22.08
C ASP A 441 -22.24 -0.75 -23.42
N GLU A 442 -23.02 -0.78 -24.49
CA GLU A 442 -22.52 -0.89 -25.87
C GLU A 442 -22.03 0.47 -26.41
N CYS A 443 -22.31 1.56 -25.70
CA CYS A 443 -22.20 2.96 -26.11
C CYS A 443 -21.54 3.87 -25.04
N LEU A 444 -20.35 3.48 -24.54
CA LEU A 444 -19.50 4.09 -23.47
C LEU A 444 -19.19 5.61 -23.53
N GLY A 445 -19.73 6.36 -24.49
CA GLY A 445 -19.43 7.77 -24.71
C GLY A 445 -20.68 8.61 -24.92
N THR A 446 -21.79 8.24 -24.29
CA THR A 446 -23.05 8.93 -24.39
C THR A 446 -22.96 10.31 -23.74
N ASN A 447 -23.33 11.35 -24.50
CA ASN A 447 -23.38 12.71 -23.98
C ASN A 447 -24.32 12.82 -22.77
N SER A 448 -23.88 13.51 -21.73
CA SER A 448 -24.67 13.69 -20.51
C SER A 448 -26.01 14.41 -20.79
N GLY A 449 -27.10 13.85 -20.28
CA GLY A 449 -28.45 14.42 -20.36
C GLY A 449 -29.36 13.84 -21.44
N TYR A 450 -28.86 12.89 -22.25
CA TYR A 450 -29.65 12.13 -23.21
C TYR A 450 -30.28 10.91 -22.54
N SER A 451 -31.42 10.43 -23.06
CA SER A 451 -32.04 9.19 -22.59
C SER A 451 -31.47 8.01 -23.37
N VAL A 452 -30.97 7.01 -22.64
CA VAL A 452 -30.41 5.78 -23.22
C VAL A 452 -31.37 4.61 -23.08
N ASP A 453 -31.15 3.59 -23.92
CA ASP A 453 -31.85 2.31 -23.79
C ASP A 453 -31.17 1.37 -22.78
N ILE A 454 -31.49 0.07 -22.83
CA ILE A 454 -30.94 -0.92 -21.89
C ILE A 454 -29.46 -1.24 -22.14
N ASN A 455 -28.94 -0.88 -23.31
CA ASN A 455 -27.56 -1.10 -23.74
C ASN A 455 -26.72 0.20 -23.63
N GLY A 456 -27.21 1.25 -22.97
CA GLY A 456 -26.50 2.53 -22.85
C GLY A 456 -26.49 3.39 -24.12
N CYS A 457 -27.22 3.00 -25.17
CA CYS A 457 -27.21 3.75 -26.42
C CYS A 457 -28.35 4.79 -26.48
N ALA A 458 -28.00 6.05 -26.74
CA ALA A 458 -28.97 7.08 -27.11
C ALA A 458 -29.36 6.99 -28.59
N ASP A 459 -30.47 7.62 -28.99
CA ASP A 459 -31.00 7.55 -30.35
C ASP A 459 -29.99 8.06 -31.42
N TYR A 460 -29.17 9.05 -31.09
CA TYR A 460 -28.13 9.57 -32.01
C TYR A 460 -26.91 8.64 -32.18
N GLN A 461 -26.81 7.56 -31.40
CA GLN A 461 -25.74 6.56 -31.50
C GLN A 461 -26.21 5.27 -32.19
N LYS A 462 -27.51 5.16 -32.47
CA LYS A 462 -28.11 3.96 -33.07
C LYS A 462 -28.47 4.23 -34.52
N ASP A 463 -28.33 3.19 -35.32
CA ASP A 463 -28.75 3.10 -36.73
C ASP A 463 -29.43 1.73 -36.85
N THR A 464 -30.74 1.71 -36.58
CA THR A 464 -31.48 0.47 -36.31
C THR A 464 -31.64 -0.42 -37.55
N ASP A 465 -31.72 0.16 -38.76
CA ASP A 465 -31.84 -0.57 -40.03
C ASP A 465 -30.59 -0.53 -40.91
N GLY A 466 -29.56 0.22 -40.52
CA GLY A 466 -28.22 0.16 -41.08
C GLY A 466 -28.06 0.94 -42.37
N ASP A 467 -28.86 1.98 -42.59
CA ASP A 467 -28.85 2.79 -43.80
C ASP A 467 -27.84 3.95 -43.76
N GLY A 468 -27.30 4.25 -42.57
CA GLY A 468 -26.30 5.28 -42.34
C GLY A 468 -26.83 6.56 -41.70
N LEU A 469 -28.14 6.67 -41.42
CA LEU A 469 -28.72 7.72 -40.60
C LEU A 469 -28.96 7.21 -39.18
N THR A 470 -28.83 8.10 -38.20
CA THR A 470 -29.05 7.74 -36.80
C THR A 470 -30.53 7.88 -36.45
N ASP A 471 -31.03 7.04 -35.54
CA ASP A 471 -32.46 6.94 -35.19
C ASP A 471 -33.09 8.29 -34.75
N ASP A 472 -32.28 9.27 -34.34
CA ASP A 472 -32.74 10.62 -33.94
C ASP A 472 -33.03 11.56 -35.11
N VAL A 473 -32.44 11.31 -36.29
CA VAL A 473 -32.60 12.12 -37.51
C VAL A 473 -33.26 11.35 -38.66
N ASP A 474 -33.34 10.03 -38.56
CA ASP A 474 -33.98 9.17 -39.54
C ASP A 474 -35.53 9.24 -39.46
N PRO A 475 -36.24 9.64 -40.54
CA PRO A 475 -37.70 9.64 -40.62
C PRO A 475 -38.30 8.22 -40.66
N CYS A 476 -37.51 7.21 -41.07
CA CYS A 476 -37.87 5.81 -41.23
C CYS A 476 -36.97 4.80 -40.47
N PRO A 477 -36.75 4.90 -39.12
CA PRO A 477 -35.73 4.14 -38.36
C PRO A 477 -35.86 2.61 -38.25
N ASN A 478 -36.75 1.98 -39.00
CA ASN A 478 -37.03 0.55 -38.91
C ASN A 478 -37.32 -0.06 -40.29
N ASP A 479 -36.98 0.62 -41.38
CA ASP A 479 -37.32 0.13 -42.71
C ASP A 479 -36.29 -0.93 -43.19
N VAL A 480 -36.45 -1.41 -44.42
CA VAL A 480 -35.58 -2.41 -45.02
C VAL A 480 -34.77 -1.78 -46.16
N SER A 481 -33.45 -1.97 -46.16
CA SER A 481 -32.59 -1.36 -47.19
C SER A 481 -33.09 -1.62 -48.62
N GLY A 482 -33.30 -0.53 -49.37
CA GLY A 482 -33.92 -0.51 -50.70
C GLY A 482 -33.24 0.46 -51.67
N GLN A 483 -33.99 0.96 -52.65
CA GLN A 483 -33.58 2.17 -53.39
C GLN A 483 -34.20 3.33 -52.64
N ASP A 484 -33.36 4.29 -52.32
CA ASP A 484 -33.64 5.52 -51.59
C ASP A 484 -32.90 6.61 -52.40
N TYR A 485 -33.67 7.51 -53.02
CA TYR A 485 -33.18 8.45 -54.01
C TYR A 485 -32.55 9.68 -53.37
N ASP A 486 -33.20 10.25 -52.35
CA ASP A 486 -32.73 11.39 -51.58
C ASP A 486 -31.79 11.02 -50.42
N SER A 487 -31.70 9.73 -50.09
CA SER A 487 -30.92 9.20 -48.97
C SER A 487 -31.40 9.72 -47.63
N ASP A 488 -32.71 10.00 -47.48
CA ASP A 488 -33.30 10.44 -46.22
C ASP A 488 -33.60 9.31 -45.24
N GLY A 489 -33.37 8.05 -45.64
CA GLY A 489 -33.59 6.84 -44.84
C GLY A 489 -34.89 6.10 -45.19
N CYS A 490 -35.77 6.71 -45.99
CA CYS A 490 -36.98 6.08 -46.49
C CYS A 490 -36.75 5.54 -47.92
N ILE A 491 -37.24 4.33 -48.22
CA ILE A 491 -37.15 3.80 -49.59
C ILE A 491 -38.21 4.42 -50.52
N ASP A 492 -37.88 4.68 -51.80
CA ASP A 492 -38.76 5.24 -52.86
C ASP A 492 -40.16 4.57 -52.96
N LEU A 493 -40.31 3.35 -52.41
CA LEU A 493 -41.57 2.60 -52.47
C LEU A 493 -42.59 3.09 -51.43
N VAL A 494 -42.12 3.67 -50.34
CA VAL A 494 -42.93 4.14 -49.21
C VAL A 494 -42.77 5.64 -48.95
N ASP A 495 -41.75 6.25 -49.56
CA ASP A 495 -41.58 7.69 -49.69
C ASP A 495 -42.58 8.27 -50.72
N GLU A 496 -43.12 9.46 -50.44
CA GLU A 496 -44.09 10.18 -51.29
C GLU A 496 -43.48 11.41 -51.96
N ASP A 497 -42.19 11.68 -51.74
CA ASP A 497 -41.43 12.84 -52.21
C ASP A 497 -39.97 12.39 -52.48
N ASP A 498 -39.72 11.70 -53.60
CA ASP A 498 -38.48 10.93 -53.87
C ASP A 498 -37.20 11.79 -53.77
N ASP A 499 -37.28 13.10 -53.97
CA ASP A 499 -36.20 14.06 -53.77
C ASP A 499 -36.43 15.01 -52.59
N ASN A 500 -37.47 14.82 -51.77
CA ASN A 500 -37.80 15.58 -50.56
C ASN A 500 -37.87 17.11 -50.77
N ASP A 501 -38.20 17.55 -51.97
CA ASP A 501 -38.20 18.96 -52.37
C ASP A 501 -39.45 19.73 -51.87
N GLY A 502 -40.39 19.02 -51.25
CA GLY A 502 -41.64 19.55 -50.71
C GLY A 502 -42.78 19.61 -51.73
N VAL A 503 -42.56 19.15 -52.96
CA VAL A 503 -43.51 19.03 -54.07
C VAL A 503 -43.57 17.56 -54.52
N ILE A 504 -44.47 16.80 -53.88
CA ILE A 504 -44.73 15.39 -54.18
C ILE A 504 -44.60 15.03 -55.67
N ASP A 505 -43.96 13.91 -56.00
CA ASP A 505 -43.57 13.48 -57.36
C ASP A 505 -44.64 13.66 -58.47
N THR A 506 -45.91 13.62 -58.08
CA THR A 506 -47.04 13.75 -59.01
C THR A 506 -47.32 15.17 -59.49
N GLU A 507 -46.72 16.19 -58.86
CA GLU A 507 -46.92 17.61 -59.14
C GLU A 507 -45.65 18.35 -59.63
N ASP A 508 -44.53 17.63 -59.78
CA ASP A 508 -43.22 18.16 -60.18
C ASP A 508 -42.80 17.79 -61.64
N TYR A 509 -42.11 18.69 -62.34
CA TYR A 509 -41.49 18.49 -63.67
C TYR A 509 -40.09 17.87 -63.61
N CYS A 510 -39.49 17.86 -62.44
CA CYS A 510 -38.21 17.25 -62.14
C CYS A 510 -38.31 16.22 -60.98
N PRO A 511 -39.17 15.17 -60.99
CA PRO A 511 -39.57 14.34 -59.81
C PRO A 511 -38.51 13.45 -59.14
N ARG A 512 -37.28 13.61 -59.60
CA ARG A 512 -36.04 12.97 -59.17
C ARG A 512 -34.96 14.00 -59.48
N GLY A 513 -35.19 15.23 -59.09
CA GLY A 513 -34.43 16.41 -59.46
C GLY A 513 -33.32 16.58 -58.45
N GLN A 514 -33.07 17.82 -58.06
CA GLN A 514 -32.22 18.08 -56.91
C GLN A 514 -32.90 17.65 -55.61
N ILE A 515 -32.10 17.05 -54.73
CA ILE A 515 -32.54 16.48 -53.45
C ILE A 515 -32.61 17.57 -52.35
N GLY A 516 -33.75 17.64 -51.65
CA GLY A 516 -34.08 18.45 -50.49
C GLY A 516 -35.02 19.61 -50.82
N LEU A 517 -35.77 20.12 -49.83
CA LEU A 517 -36.74 21.23 -49.94
C LEU A 517 -36.24 22.32 -50.89
N HIS A 518 -36.76 22.34 -52.12
CA HIS A 518 -36.33 23.31 -53.10
C HIS A 518 -37.17 24.58 -52.96
N SER A 519 -36.50 25.68 -53.18
CA SER A 519 -37.11 27.01 -53.16
C SER A 519 -36.27 27.83 -54.10
N HIS A 520 -36.91 28.79 -54.78
CA HIS A 520 -36.33 29.46 -55.94
C HIS A 520 -36.46 28.55 -57.15
N ASP A 521 -37.65 28.71 -57.67
CA ASP A 521 -38.08 28.30 -58.98
C ASP A 521 -38.51 29.66 -59.53
N PHE A 522 -37.52 30.40 -60.03
CA PHE A 522 -37.62 31.84 -60.27
C PHE A 522 -38.73 32.15 -61.28
N ASP A 523 -39.11 31.17 -62.11
CA ASP A 523 -40.22 31.24 -63.07
C ASP A 523 -41.47 30.37 -62.78
N GLU A 524 -41.48 29.61 -61.67
CA GLU A 524 -42.58 28.80 -61.09
C GLU A 524 -42.98 27.52 -61.88
N ASP A 525 -42.04 26.72 -62.39
CA ASP A 525 -42.27 25.49 -63.17
C ASP A 525 -42.06 24.13 -62.46
N GLY A 526 -41.57 24.14 -61.22
CA GLY A 526 -41.34 22.96 -60.38
C GLY A 526 -39.91 22.44 -60.40
N CYS A 527 -39.06 22.90 -61.32
CA CYS A 527 -37.64 22.61 -61.29
C CYS A 527 -36.90 23.72 -60.54
N HIS A 528 -35.84 23.33 -59.84
CA HIS A 528 -34.97 24.31 -59.20
C HIS A 528 -34.08 24.92 -60.28
N ASP A 529 -34.20 26.21 -60.53
CA ASP A 529 -33.12 27.16 -60.85
C ASP A 529 -31.78 26.53 -61.35
N ASP A 530 -31.03 25.78 -60.53
CA ASP A 530 -29.80 25.07 -60.90
C ASP A 530 -29.85 24.01 -62.05
N GLU A 531 -31.03 23.59 -62.48
CA GLU A 531 -31.23 22.73 -63.65
C GLU A 531 -31.80 23.46 -64.87
N ASP A 532 -31.93 24.79 -64.76
CA ASP A 532 -32.11 25.79 -65.81
C ASP A 532 -30.72 26.41 -66.21
N LEU A 533 -30.64 27.21 -67.29
CA LEU A 533 -29.36 27.54 -67.96
C LEU A 533 -29.13 29.04 -68.30
N ASP A 534 -30.00 29.95 -67.88
CA ASP A 534 -29.87 31.43 -67.98
C ASP A 534 -31.04 32.07 -67.23
N ASP A 535 -30.91 32.14 -65.91
CA ASP A 535 -32.06 32.20 -65.04
C ASP A 535 -32.64 33.62 -64.83
N ASP A 536 -31.84 34.68 -65.04
CA ASP A 536 -32.22 36.10 -64.93
C ASP A 536 -32.15 36.94 -66.21
N GLN A 537 -31.42 36.48 -67.22
CA GLN A 537 -31.19 37.10 -68.52
C GLN A 537 -30.40 38.42 -68.53
N ASP A 538 -29.33 38.55 -67.74
CA ASP A 538 -28.48 39.77 -67.69
C ASP A 538 -27.46 39.90 -68.86
N GLY A 539 -27.03 38.77 -69.44
CA GLY A 539 -26.07 38.70 -70.54
C GLY A 539 -24.74 38.01 -70.24
N LEU A 540 -24.52 37.57 -69.01
CA LEU A 540 -23.61 36.51 -68.58
C LEU A 540 -24.49 35.24 -68.37
N PRO A 541 -24.17 34.05 -68.92
CA PRO A 541 -24.97 32.83 -68.68
C PRO A 541 -24.65 32.18 -67.32
N ASP A 542 -25.54 31.39 -66.71
CA ASP A 542 -25.31 30.80 -65.36
C ASP A 542 -23.97 30.07 -65.23
N ASP A 543 -23.48 29.43 -66.30
CA ASP A 543 -22.19 28.73 -66.28
C ASP A 543 -20.98 29.68 -66.26
N GLU A 544 -21.10 30.90 -66.77
CA GLU A 544 -20.11 31.97 -66.68
C GLU A 544 -20.37 32.91 -65.47
N GLU A 545 -21.61 33.05 -65.00
CA GLU A 545 -22.00 33.77 -63.76
C GLU A 545 -21.57 33.01 -62.53
N SER A 546 -21.84 31.70 -62.49
CA SER A 546 -21.30 30.80 -61.48
C SER A 546 -19.76 30.78 -61.49
N GLU A 547 -19.12 30.91 -62.66
CA GLU A 547 -17.65 30.97 -62.77
C GLU A 547 -17.07 32.34 -62.34
N ALA A 548 -17.88 33.41 -62.37
CA ALA A 548 -17.54 34.76 -61.91
C ALA A 548 -18.06 35.09 -60.48
N GLY A 549 -18.92 34.23 -59.93
CA GLY A 549 -19.58 34.35 -58.64
C GLY A 549 -20.88 35.15 -58.62
N SER A 550 -21.26 35.82 -59.72
CA SER A 550 -22.50 36.61 -59.80
C SER A 550 -23.73 35.71 -59.73
N ASP A 551 -24.83 36.27 -59.23
CA ASP A 551 -26.13 35.64 -59.05
C ASP A 551 -26.80 35.45 -60.41
N PRO A 552 -26.96 34.21 -60.91
CA PRO A 552 -27.65 33.92 -62.16
C PRO A 552 -29.13 34.32 -62.16
N PHE A 553 -29.67 34.72 -61.00
CA PHE A 553 -31.04 35.17 -60.77
C PHE A 553 -31.16 36.72 -60.61
N ASP A 554 -30.04 37.47 -60.65
CA ASP A 554 -30.01 38.93 -60.44
C ASP A 554 -29.02 39.71 -61.34
N VAL A 555 -29.58 40.63 -62.15
CA VAL A 555 -28.89 41.32 -63.25
C VAL A 555 -27.80 42.34 -62.86
N ASP A 556 -27.53 42.48 -61.56
CA ASP A 556 -26.64 43.45 -60.90
C ASP A 556 -26.37 42.92 -59.48
N SER A 557 -25.72 41.76 -59.40
CA SER A 557 -25.67 40.87 -58.23
C SER A 557 -25.18 41.51 -56.94
N ASP A 558 -24.38 42.57 -57.03
CA ASP A 558 -23.83 43.28 -55.88
C ASP A 558 -24.45 44.66 -55.64
N ASP A 559 -25.40 45.07 -56.49
CA ASP A 559 -26.20 46.28 -56.37
C ASP A 559 -25.35 47.59 -56.28
N ASP A 560 -24.10 47.56 -56.76
CA ASP A 560 -23.17 48.71 -56.73
C ASP A 560 -23.47 49.73 -57.86
N GLY A 561 -24.23 49.29 -58.86
CA GLY A 561 -24.70 50.03 -60.02
C GLY A 561 -23.95 49.74 -61.32
N VAL A 562 -23.16 48.66 -61.39
CA VAL A 562 -22.47 48.14 -62.57
C VAL A 562 -22.84 46.67 -62.79
N TRP A 563 -23.67 46.40 -63.81
CA TRP A 563 -24.11 45.03 -64.14
C TRP A 563 -22.97 44.03 -64.32
N ASP A 564 -23.21 42.79 -63.93
CA ASP A 564 -22.22 41.73 -63.74
C ASP A 564 -21.39 41.46 -65.00
N GLY A 565 -22.02 41.45 -66.17
CA GLY A 565 -21.31 41.36 -67.46
C GLY A 565 -20.38 42.54 -67.82
N GLN A 566 -20.27 43.58 -66.99
CA GLN A 566 -19.39 44.76 -67.15
C GLN A 566 -18.49 45.06 -65.94
N ASP A 567 -18.63 44.32 -64.84
CA ASP A 567 -17.81 44.46 -63.63
C ASP A 567 -16.60 43.49 -63.65
N SER A 568 -15.48 43.88 -63.03
CA SER A 568 -14.32 43.00 -62.83
C SER A 568 -14.40 42.20 -61.52
N PHE A 569 -15.24 42.64 -60.58
CA PHE A 569 -15.67 41.91 -59.39
C PHE A 569 -17.20 41.96 -59.30
N PRO A 570 -17.92 41.19 -60.15
CA PRO A 570 -19.39 41.19 -60.27
C PRO A 570 -20.21 40.80 -59.03
N THR A 571 -19.59 40.75 -57.85
CA THR A 571 -20.17 40.24 -56.62
C THR A 571 -19.74 41.02 -55.39
N ASP A 572 -18.84 41.99 -55.55
CA ASP A 572 -18.33 42.77 -54.45
C ASP A 572 -18.83 44.20 -54.58
N PRO A 573 -19.88 44.58 -53.80
CA PRO A 573 -20.50 45.90 -53.89
C PRO A 573 -19.54 47.05 -53.58
N SER A 574 -18.37 46.72 -53.04
CA SER A 574 -17.34 47.64 -52.63
C SER A 574 -16.14 47.66 -53.57
N GLU A 575 -16.09 46.81 -54.59
CA GLU A 575 -14.98 46.68 -55.54
C GLU A 575 -15.48 46.55 -56.97
N TRP A 576 -15.02 47.42 -57.86
CA TRP A 576 -15.38 47.38 -59.29
C TRP A 576 -14.14 47.46 -60.17
N LYS A 577 -12.94 47.46 -59.57
CA LYS A 577 -11.68 47.75 -60.25
C LYS A 577 -10.45 47.26 -59.47
N ASP A 578 -9.54 46.63 -60.20
CA ASP A 578 -8.21 46.16 -59.77
C ASP A 578 -7.12 46.89 -60.59
N SER A 579 -6.21 47.61 -59.92
CA SER A 579 -5.24 48.52 -60.55
C SER A 579 -3.91 47.89 -60.96
N ASP A 580 -3.40 46.92 -60.22
CA ASP A 580 -2.12 46.24 -60.45
C ASP A 580 -2.28 44.79 -60.91
N SER A 581 -3.53 44.31 -61.01
CA SER A 581 -3.93 43.05 -61.64
C SER A 581 -3.48 41.82 -60.87
N ASP A 582 -3.43 41.90 -59.54
CA ASP A 582 -3.09 40.80 -58.65
C ASP A 582 -4.32 39.95 -58.23
N GLY A 583 -5.53 40.42 -58.54
CA GLY A 583 -6.79 39.75 -58.24
C GLY A 583 -7.50 40.26 -56.98
N TYR A 584 -6.99 41.30 -56.32
CA TYR A 584 -7.64 41.99 -55.20
C TYR A 584 -8.16 43.36 -55.64
N GLY A 585 -9.30 43.78 -55.06
CA GLY A 585 -9.96 45.04 -55.43
C GLY A 585 -9.29 46.27 -54.79
N ASP A 586 -9.23 47.38 -55.52
CA ASP A 586 -8.55 48.62 -55.11
C ASP A 586 -8.96 49.16 -53.71
N ASN A 587 -10.16 48.86 -53.22
CA ASN A 587 -10.71 49.43 -51.97
C ASN A 587 -10.48 48.56 -50.72
N SER A 588 -10.08 47.30 -50.89
CA SER A 588 -9.91 46.24 -49.87
C SER A 588 -8.46 45.78 -49.79
N ASP A 589 -7.74 45.90 -50.90
CA ASP A 589 -6.30 45.74 -50.95
C ASP A 589 -5.61 46.81 -50.07
N ALA A 590 -4.82 46.36 -49.10
CA ALA A 590 -4.03 47.22 -48.22
C ALA A 590 -2.87 47.91 -48.98
N PHE A 591 -2.42 47.32 -50.09
CA PHE A 591 -1.37 47.81 -50.98
C PHE A 591 -1.79 47.83 -52.48
N PRO A 592 -2.78 48.67 -52.91
CA PRO A 592 -3.40 48.69 -54.26
C PRO A 592 -2.53 49.02 -55.48
N ASN A 593 -1.21 49.04 -55.32
CA ASN A 593 -0.26 49.30 -56.40
C ASN A 593 0.99 48.41 -56.30
N ASP A 594 1.01 47.44 -55.40
CA ASP A 594 2.08 46.46 -55.25
C ASP A 594 1.51 45.05 -55.49
N GLU A 595 1.62 44.57 -56.73
CA GLU A 595 1.11 43.25 -57.17
C GLU A 595 1.62 42.05 -56.36
N SER A 596 2.55 42.26 -55.42
CA SER A 596 3.01 41.22 -54.52
C SER A 596 2.33 41.20 -53.17
N GLU A 597 1.69 42.26 -52.67
CA GLU A 597 1.13 42.33 -51.32
C GLU A 597 -0.33 42.79 -51.37
N TRP A 598 -1.26 42.12 -50.69
CA TRP A 598 -2.69 42.48 -50.71
C TRP A 598 -3.34 42.56 -49.32
N ALA A 599 -2.71 41.95 -48.31
CA ALA A 599 -3.23 41.85 -46.94
C ALA A 599 -2.17 42.23 -45.91
N ASP A 600 -2.66 42.78 -44.79
CA ASP A 600 -1.89 43.11 -43.59
C ASP A 600 -2.80 42.70 -42.40
N SER A 601 -2.62 41.46 -41.96
CA SER A 601 -3.55 40.75 -41.07
C SER A 601 -3.50 41.25 -39.63
N ASP A 602 -2.37 41.78 -39.19
CA ASP A 602 -2.18 42.31 -37.85
C ASP A 602 -2.01 43.84 -37.78
N TYR A 603 -2.02 44.51 -38.94
CA TYR A 603 -2.02 45.96 -39.13
C TYR A 603 -0.72 46.64 -38.70
N ASP A 604 0.42 46.01 -38.93
CA ASP A 604 1.75 46.54 -38.60
C ASP A 604 2.43 47.30 -39.76
N ASP A 605 1.74 47.44 -40.90
CA ASP A 605 2.18 48.03 -42.18
C ASP A 605 3.19 47.18 -42.97
N VAL A 606 3.44 45.92 -42.59
CA VAL A 606 4.15 44.90 -43.39
C VAL A 606 3.12 43.92 -43.97
N GLY A 607 3.23 43.62 -45.27
CA GLY A 607 2.25 42.74 -45.89
C GLY A 607 2.52 41.25 -45.61
N ASP A 608 1.44 40.49 -45.47
CA ASP A 608 1.44 39.11 -44.95
C ASP A 608 2.37 38.15 -45.70
N ASN A 609 2.67 38.41 -46.98
CA ASN A 609 3.52 37.52 -47.78
C ASN A 609 5.00 37.86 -47.74
N THR A 610 5.37 39.05 -47.25
CA THR A 610 6.76 39.36 -46.84
C THR A 610 6.97 39.11 -45.35
N ASP A 611 5.91 39.18 -44.54
CA ASP A 611 5.95 39.01 -43.09
C ASP A 611 6.22 37.54 -42.67
N ALA A 612 7.22 37.32 -41.80
CA ALA A 612 7.53 35.99 -41.26
C ALA A 612 6.51 35.53 -40.19
N PHE A 613 5.82 36.47 -39.53
CA PHE A 613 4.79 36.26 -38.51
C PHE A 613 3.52 37.10 -38.80
N PRO A 614 2.75 36.80 -39.86
CA PRO A 614 1.64 37.64 -40.36
C PRO A 614 0.44 37.85 -39.41
N ASN A 615 0.48 37.37 -38.18
CA ASN A 615 -0.60 37.52 -37.20
C ASN A 615 -0.11 38.08 -35.86
N ASP A 616 1.17 38.42 -35.76
CA ASP A 616 1.74 39.03 -34.56
C ASP A 616 2.25 40.43 -34.93
N PRO A 617 1.48 41.50 -34.63
CA PRO A 617 1.84 42.86 -35.02
C PRO A 617 3.05 43.41 -34.26
N THR A 618 3.65 42.58 -33.41
CA THR A 618 4.91 42.90 -32.78
C THR A 618 6.10 42.33 -33.53
N GLU A 619 5.96 41.34 -34.43
CA GLU A 619 7.01 40.54 -35.08
C GLU A 619 6.82 40.44 -36.60
N TRP A 620 7.85 40.74 -37.39
CA TRP A 620 7.74 40.73 -38.87
C TRP A 620 8.93 40.08 -39.61
N ASP A 621 10.03 39.78 -38.90
CA ASP A 621 11.26 39.23 -39.47
C ASP A 621 11.79 38.08 -38.58
N ASP A 622 12.32 37.05 -39.21
CA ASP A 622 13.00 35.90 -38.58
C ASP A 622 14.35 35.73 -39.29
N SER A 623 15.35 36.44 -38.81
CA SER A 623 16.61 36.61 -39.51
C SER A 623 17.46 35.33 -39.54
N ASP A 624 17.23 34.37 -38.63
CA ASP A 624 18.01 33.13 -38.51
C ASP A 624 17.21 31.83 -38.67
N LEU A 625 15.88 31.94 -38.80
CA LEU A 625 14.94 30.88 -39.14
C LEU A 625 14.77 29.81 -38.06
N ASP A 626 14.85 30.20 -36.79
CA ASP A 626 14.56 29.31 -35.66
C ASP A 626 13.08 29.28 -35.23
N GLY A 627 12.27 30.17 -35.82
CA GLY A 627 10.83 30.26 -35.55
C GLY A 627 10.47 31.18 -34.39
N ILE A 628 11.41 31.94 -33.85
CA ILE A 628 11.18 33.04 -32.91
C ILE A 628 11.50 34.35 -33.64
N GLY A 629 10.60 35.33 -33.58
CA GLY A 629 10.79 36.58 -34.30
C GLY A 629 11.86 37.49 -33.69
N ASP A 630 12.49 38.30 -34.54
CA ASP A 630 13.67 39.12 -34.22
C ASP A 630 13.51 40.07 -33.02
N ASN A 631 12.28 40.36 -32.56
CA ASN A 631 12.06 41.28 -31.43
C ASN A 631 11.61 40.61 -30.11
N SER A 632 11.26 39.34 -30.13
CA SER A 632 11.09 38.43 -28.99
C SER A 632 12.34 37.57 -28.79
N ASP A 633 13.14 37.40 -29.85
CA ASP A 633 14.42 36.71 -29.81
C ASP A 633 15.51 37.60 -29.16
N ASP A 634 16.16 37.07 -28.13
CA ASP A 634 17.30 37.69 -27.48
C ASP A 634 18.59 37.53 -28.32
N CYS A 635 18.63 36.57 -29.25
CA CYS A 635 19.70 36.24 -30.19
C CYS A 635 19.28 36.24 -31.68
N PRO A 636 18.71 37.34 -32.20
CA PRO A 636 17.97 37.43 -33.49
C PRO A 636 18.79 37.21 -34.77
N PHE A 637 20.04 36.76 -34.69
CA PHE A 637 20.85 36.45 -35.87
C PHE A 637 21.58 35.11 -35.73
N GLN A 638 21.24 34.33 -34.71
CA GLN A 638 21.88 33.09 -34.38
C GLN A 638 20.87 32.06 -33.89
N PHE A 639 20.45 31.19 -34.81
CA PHE A 639 19.52 30.09 -34.57
C PHE A 639 19.69 29.47 -33.18
N GLY A 640 18.61 29.49 -32.42
CA GLY A 640 18.55 29.02 -31.06
C GLY A 640 17.24 28.32 -30.72
N THR A 641 17.27 27.54 -29.65
CA THR A 641 16.06 26.89 -29.11
C THR A 641 15.93 27.05 -27.61
N SER A 642 16.83 27.82 -26.99
CA SER A 642 16.78 28.08 -25.55
C SER A 642 15.49 28.78 -25.17
N TYR A 643 15.01 28.48 -23.96
CA TYR A 643 13.93 29.23 -23.33
C TYR A 643 14.47 30.45 -22.55
N PHE A 644 15.72 30.39 -22.09
CA PHE A 644 16.31 31.43 -21.24
C PHE A 644 17.79 31.70 -21.54
N PRO A 645 18.16 32.89 -22.04
CA PRO A 645 17.34 33.85 -22.80
C PRO A 645 16.65 33.17 -24.01
N LYS A 646 15.54 33.72 -24.52
CA LYS A 646 14.72 33.03 -25.53
C LYS A 646 15.34 33.18 -26.92
N GLY A 647 15.43 32.10 -27.70
CA GLY A 647 15.94 32.12 -29.09
C GLY A 647 17.46 32.12 -29.24
N CYS A 648 18.18 31.81 -28.16
CA CYS A 648 19.63 31.67 -28.19
C CYS A 648 20.07 30.20 -28.38
N PRO A 649 21.31 29.96 -28.83
CA PRO A 649 21.86 28.61 -28.96
C PRO A 649 21.83 27.86 -27.63
N ASP A 650 21.31 26.65 -27.67
CA ASP A 650 21.25 25.69 -26.57
C ASP A 650 21.70 24.34 -27.13
N ARG A 651 22.89 23.92 -26.72
CA ARG A 651 23.60 22.81 -27.38
C ARG A 651 23.16 21.44 -26.89
N ASP A 652 22.77 21.31 -25.64
CA ASP A 652 22.36 20.05 -25.03
C ASP A 652 20.83 19.94 -24.83
N SER A 653 20.12 21.02 -25.14
CA SER A 653 18.65 21.12 -25.20
C SER A 653 17.97 21.03 -23.84
N ASP A 654 18.59 21.56 -22.79
CA ASP A 654 18.03 21.64 -21.43
C ASP A 654 17.12 22.87 -21.20
N GLY A 655 17.17 23.82 -22.14
CA GLY A 655 16.38 25.05 -22.13
C GLY A 655 17.12 26.32 -21.71
N TYR A 656 18.38 26.24 -21.30
CA TYR A 656 19.24 27.38 -21.01
C TYR A 656 20.18 27.67 -22.18
N ALA A 657 20.43 28.95 -22.47
CA ALA A 657 21.33 29.30 -23.56
C ALA A 657 22.80 29.08 -23.16
N ASP A 658 23.62 28.63 -24.12
CA ASP A 658 25.06 28.37 -23.99
C ASP A 658 25.86 29.50 -23.31
N GLU A 659 25.37 30.74 -23.38
CA GLU A 659 26.05 31.92 -22.81
C GLU A 659 25.78 32.15 -21.32
N ASN A 660 24.68 31.64 -20.80
CA ASN A 660 24.25 31.79 -19.41
C ASN A 660 24.14 30.46 -18.65
N ASP A 661 24.36 29.36 -19.37
CA ASP A 661 24.53 28.03 -18.84
C ASP A 661 26.01 27.83 -18.42
N GLN A 662 26.23 27.41 -17.16
CA GLN A 662 27.57 27.09 -16.67
C GLN A 662 28.10 25.74 -17.18
N PHE A 663 27.23 24.86 -17.66
CA PHE A 663 27.53 23.55 -18.25
C PHE A 663 26.88 23.32 -19.63
N PRO A 664 27.25 24.10 -20.69
CA PRO A 664 26.62 24.07 -22.03
C PRO A 664 26.77 22.80 -22.88
N ASP A 665 27.19 21.68 -22.28
CA ASP A 665 27.34 20.39 -22.94
C ASP A 665 26.70 19.26 -22.10
N ASP A 666 26.04 19.58 -20.99
CA ASP A 666 25.44 18.66 -20.03
C ASP A 666 23.98 19.02 -19.72
N ALA A 667 23.04 18.33 -20.37
CA ALA A 667 21.62 18.66 -20.28
C ALA A 667 20.99 18.50 -18.87
N ASP A 668 21.72 17.92 -17.92
CA ASP A 668 21.28 17.73 -16.55
C ASP A 668 21.77 18.86 -15.61
N GLU A 669 22.59 19.80 -16.08
CA GLU A 669 23.22 20.85 -15.26
C GLU A 669 23.24 22.21 -15.98
N TRP A 670 22.82 23.28 -15.31
CA TRP A 670 22.82 24.64 -15.90
C TRP A 670 23.39 25.74 -15.00
N ASN A 671 23.55 25.47 -13.70
CA ASN A 671 23.97 26.44 -12.70
C ASN A 671 24.98 25.82 -11.74
N ASP A 672 25.91 26.63 -11.27
CA ASP A 672 26.94 26.29 -10.28
C ASP A 672 27.06 27.50 -9.34
N ALA A 673 26.27 27.45 -8.27
CA ALA A 673 25.97 28.59 -7.42
C ALA A 673 27.16 29.03 -6.55
N ASP A 674 28.04 28.10 -6.17
CA ASP A 674 29.21 28.39 -5.35
C ASP A 674 30.53 28.50 -6.15
N GLY A 675 30.53 28.03 -7.41
CA GLY A 675 31.61 28.21 -8.39
C GLY A 675 32.72 27.18 -8.30
N ASP A 676 32.46 25.99 -7.79
CA ASP A 676 33.45 24.91 -7.64
C ASP A 676 33.64 24.06 -8.91
N GLY A 677 32.68 24.15 -9.84
CA GLY A 677 32.67 23.46 -11.12
C GLY A 677 31.95 22.11 -11.13
N VAL A 678 31.19 21.77 -10.09
CA VAL A 678 30.14 20.75 -10.06
C VAL A 678 28.79 21.46 -10.20
N GLY A 679 27.85 20.86 -10.93
CA GLY A 679 26.56 21.52 -11.17
C GLY A 679 25.60 21.32 -10.00
N ASP A 680 24.79 22.34 -9.69
CA ASP A 680 23.90 22.37 -8.53
C ASP A 680 22.96 21.15 -8.45
N ASN A 681 22.62 20.49 -9.56
CA ASN A 681 21.72 19.32 -9.54
C ASN A 681 22.42 18.03 -9.11
N SER A 682 23.74 17.93 -9.30
CA SER A 682 24.58 16.79 -8.90
C SER A 682 25.44 17.07 -7.67
N ASP A 683 25.57 18.33 -7.28
CA ASP A 683 26.27 18.76 -6.09
C ASP A 683 25.46 18.48 -4.82
N ALA A 684 26.05 17.76 -3.86
CA ALA A 684 25.42 17.49 -2.57
C ALA A 684 25.38 18.73 -1.65
N PHE A 685 26.25 19.71 -1.89
CA PHE A 685 26.38 20.97 -1.15
C PHE A 685 26.47 22.20 -2.08
N PRO A 686 25.41 22.53 -2.87
CA PRO A 686 25.45 23.57 -3.92
C PRO A 686 25.76 25.02 -3.47
N ASP A 687 25.94 25.26 -2.17
CA ASP A 687 26.22 26.58 -1.60
C ASP A 687 27.63 26.64 -0.95
N ASP A 688 28.41 25.56 -0.98
CA ASP A 688 29.73 25.45 -0.36
C ASP A 688 30.80 24.92 -1.32
N SER A 689 31.50 25.84 -1.97
CA SER A 689 32.51 25.53 -3.00
C SER A 689 33.72 24.68 -2.57
N GLU A 690 33.79 24.33 -1.28
CA GLU A 690 34.81 23.43 -0.75
C GLU A 690 34.31 21.97 -0.66
N GLU A 691 33.01 21.69 -0.85
CA GLU A 691 32.37 20.37 -0.75
C GLU A 691 31.41 20.12 -1.91
N TRP A 692 31.47 18.95 -2.55
CA TRP A 692 30.60 18.65 -3.70
C TRP A 692 30.06 17.21 -3.72
N LEU A 693 30.59 16.35 -2.84
CA LEU A 693 30.28 14.93 -2.78
C LEU A 693 30.15 14.52 -1.32
N ASP A 694 29.15 13.68 -1.04
CA ASP A 694 28.91 13.03 0.24
C ASP A 694 28.80 11.52 -0.03
N SER A 695 29.91 10.81 0.14
CA SER A 695 30.05 9.42 -0.31
C SER A 695 29.37 8.40 0.61
N ASP A 696 29.19 8.71 1.89
CA ASP A 696 28.51 7.85 2.88
C ASP A 696 27.20 8.41 3.41
N MET A 697 26.81 9.61 2.99
CA MET A 697 25.53 10.27 3.25
C MET A 697 25.34 10.70 4.71
N ASP A 698 26.42 11.06 5.40
CA ASP A 698 26.39 11.52 6.80
C ASP A 698 26.12 13.03 6.96
N GLY A 699 26.15 13.77 5.84
CA GLY A 699 25.91 15.21 5.76
C GLY A 699 27.15 16.09 5.95
N PHE A 700 28.35 15.50 6.01
CA PHE A 700 29.63 16.19 5.85
C PHE A 700 30.21 15.87 4.47
N GLY A 701 30.76 16.87 3.80
CA GLY A 701 31.33 16.66 2.47
C GLY A 701 32.69 15.96 2.53
N ASP A 702 32.96 15.12 1.52
CA ASP A 702 34.14 14.27 1.40
C ASP A 702 35.49 15.02 1.54
N ASN A 703 35.54 16.34 1.29
CA ASN A 703 36.79 17.08 1.33
C ASN A 703 37.14 17.61 2.73
N GLY A 704 36.12 17.87 3.54
CA GLY A 704 36.21 18.33 4.92
C GLY A 704 36.09 17.19 5.93
N ASP A 705 35.54 16.06 5.49
CA ASP A 705 35.43 14.83 6.24
C ASP A 705 36.79 14.09 6.32
N ALA A 706 37.20 13.76 7.56
CA ALA A 706 38.40 12.97 7.82
C ALA A 706 38.23 11.48 7.43
N PHE A 707 37.00 10.95 7.42
CA PHE A 707 36.64 9.58 7.01
C PHE A 707 35.45 9.56 6.04
N PRO A 708 35.63 10.00 4.76
CA PRO A 708 34.56 10.15 3.75
C PRO A 708 33.79 8.89 3.30
N PHE A 709 33.98 7.75 3.96
CA PHE A 709 33.32 6.49 3.62
C PHE A 709 32.83 5.74 4.87
N ASP A 710 32.82 6.41 6.02
CA ASP A 710 32.36 5.90 7.30
C ASP A 710 31.35 6.89 7.89
N GLU A 711 30.06 6.61 7.65
CA GLU A 711 28.91 7.44 8.07
C GLU A 711 28.84 7.77 9.58
N SER A 712 29.72 7.17 10.38
CA SER A 712 29.80 7.34 11.83
C SER A 712 30.96 8.21 12.30
N GLU A 713 31.86 8.64 11.42
CA GLU A 713 33.08 9.36 11.77
C GLU A 713 33.40 10.49 10.77
N TRP A 714 33.30 11.76 11.18
CA TRP A 714 33.60 12.88 10.27
C TRP A 714 34.79 13.76 10.70
N LEU A 715 35.27 13.59 11.94
CA LEU A 715 36.28 14.45 12.57
C LEU A 715 37.41 13.63 13.18
N ASP A 716 38.65 14.09 12.96
CA ASP A 716 39.87 13.58 13.61
C ASP A 716 40.57 14.79 14.25
N SER A 717 40.28 15.04 15.52
CA SER A 717 40.64 16.27 16.22
C SER A 717 42.14 16.41 16.51
N ASP A 718 42.90 15.31 16.54
CA ASP A 718 44.34 15.31 16.82
C ASP A 718 45.24 14.73 15.72
N PHE A 719 44.62 14.26 14.63
CA PHE A 719 45.23 13.79 13.39
C PHE A 719 46.04 12.49 13.54
N ASP A 720 45.57 11.56 14.38
CA ASP A 720 46.19 10.25 14.54
C ASP A 720 45.56 9.13 13.70
N GLY A 721 44.45 9.43 13.03
CA GLY A 721 43.73 8.53 12.13
C GLY A 721 42.65 7.69 12.81
N CYS A 722 42.29 8.01 14.04
CA CYS A 722 41.13 7.48 14.75
C CYS A 722 40.03 8.56 14.79
N GLY A 723 38.81 8.19 14.42
CA GLY A 723 37.70 9.14 14.38
C GLY A 723 37.21 9.50 15.78
N ASP A 724 36.90 10.77 16.02
CA ASP A 724 36.54 11.31 17.32
C ASP A 724 35.38 10.57 18.02
N ASN A 725 34.46 9.93 17.27
CA ASN A 725 33.33 9.21 17.87
C ASN A 725 33.72 7.81 18.37
N SER A 726 34.74 7.20 17.78
CA SER A 726 35.30 5.89 18.16
C SER A 726 36.56 5.99 19.00
N ASP A 727 37.22 7.14 18.99
CA ASP A 727 38.44 7.40 19.73
C ASP A 727 38.14 7.64 21.22
N ALA A 728 38.74 6.80 22.08
CA ALA A 728 38.66 6.97 23.53
C ALA A 728 39.40 8.23 24.01
N PHE A 729 40.35 8.76 23.22
CA PHE A 729 41.15 9.94 23.51
C PHE A 729 41.25 10.93 22.32
N PRO A 730 40.14 11.58 21.90
CA PRO A 730 40.05 12.43 20.68
C PRO A 730 40.98 13.66 20.61
N PHE A 731 41.84 13.88 21.60
CA PHE A 731 42.78 14.99 21.65
C PHE A 731 44.21 14.57 22.04
N ASP A 732 44.48 13.26 22.14
CA ASP A 732 45.78 12.68 22.37
C ASP A 732 46.18 11.74 21.22
N SER A 733 46.91 12.30 20.26
CA SER A 733 47.32 11.64 19.01
C SER A 733 48.26 10.42 19.17
N THR A 734 48.42 9.92 20.39
CA THR A 734 49.21 8.75 20.73
C THR A 734 48.37 7.58 21.21
N GLU A 735 47.07 7.76 21.41
CA GLU A 735 46.16 6.78 21.99
C GLU A 735 44.81 6.81 21.27
N CYS A 736 44.36 5.67 20.75
CA CYS A 736 43.01 5.56 20.16
C CYS A 736 42.06 4.66 20.97
N ILE A 737 42.63 3.72 21.71
CA ILE A 737 41.92 2.57 22.28
C ILE A 737 42.21 2.52 23.77
N ASP A 738 41.15 2.33 24.56
CA ASP A 738 41.19 1.99 25.97
C ASP A 738 40.50 0.63 26.14
N SER A 739 41.28 -0.44 26.03
CA SER A 739 40.76 -1.80 25.90
C SER A 739 40.11 -2.33 27.19
N ASP A 740 40.41 -1.76 28.35
CA ASP A 740 39.82 -2.13 29.64
C ASP A 740 39.05 -1.02 30.37
N LEU A 741 39.03 0.19 29.80
CA LEU A 741 38.25 1.34 30.22
C LEU A 741 38.69 1.96 31.54
N ASP A 742 39.99 1.91 31.84
CA ASP A 742 40.55 2.51 33.06
C ASP A 742 41.01 3.98 32.91
N GLY A 743 40.98 4.49 31.67
CA GLY A 743 41.29 5.88 31.33
C GLY A 743 42.76 6.13 30.97
N VAL A 744 43.58 5.09 30.81
CA VAL A 744 44.92 5.16 30.20
C VAL A 744 44.89 4.40 28.87
N GLY A 745 45.33 5.03 27.78
CA GLY A 745 45.32 4.39 26.47
C GLY A 745 46.29 3.22 26.35
N ASP A 746 45.95 2.25 25.49
CA ASP A 746 46.65 0.99 25.29
C ASP A 746 48.16 1.14 24.96
N ASN A 747 48.59 2.25 24.35
CA ASN A 747 50.01 2.46 24.04
C ASN A 747 50.83 2.94 25.25
N SER A 748 50.18 3.59 26.22
CA SER A 748 50.78 4.09 27.46
C SER A 748 50.58 3.14 28.63
N ASP A 749 49.59 2.27 28.55
CA ASP A 749 49.31 1.26 29.57
C ASP A 749 50.18 0.00 29.39
N PRO A 750 51.01 -0.37 30.38
CA PRO A 750 51.74 -1.64 30.35
C PRO A 750 50.84 -2.89 30.50
N TRP A 751 49.59 -2.75 30.98
CA TRP A 751 48.59 -3.83 31.05
C TRP A 751 47.22 -3.45 30.44
N PRO A 752 47.12 -3.28 29.09
CA PRO A 752 45.93 -2.78 28.38
C PRO A 752 44.62 -3.58 28.50
N TYR A 753 44.60 -4.66 29.28
CA TYR A 753 43.43 -5.53 29.42
C TYR A 753 43.12 -5.84 30.91
N ASP A 754 43.79 -5.17 31.84
CA ASP A 754 43.59 -5.30 33.27
C ASP A 754 43.31 -3.92 33.90
N PRO A 755 42.03 -3.54 34.08
CA PRO A 755 41.63 -2.18 34.48
C PRO A 755 42.00 -1.83 35.93
N LEU A 756 42.77 -2.69 36.58
CA LEU A 756 43.30 -2.51 37.91
C LEU A 756 44.81 -2.20 37.89
N GLU A 757 45.49 -2.18 36.74
CA GLU A 757 46.95 -2.02 36.66
C GLU A 757 47.41 -1.13 35.48
N TRP A 758 47.27 0.19 35.60
CA TRP A 758 47.60 1.14 34.51
C TRP A 758 49.06 1.67 34.49
N ALA A 759 49.92 1.26 35.44
CA ALA A 759 51.25 1.85 35.61
C ALA A 759 52.28 0.88 36.21
N ASP A 760 53.52 0.99 35.75
CA ASP A 760 54.72 0.35 36.30
C ASP A 760 55.76 1.45 36.60
N SER A 761 55.72 1.98 37.81
CA SER A 761 56.49 3.17 38.19
C SER A 761 58.00 2.91 38.32
N ASP A 762 58.44 1.68 38.53
CA ASP A 762 59.85 1.30 38.66
C ASP A 762 60.39 0.31 37.61
N TYR A 763 59.52 -0.13 36.70
CA TYR A 763 59.79 -0.95 35.51
C TYR A 763 60.26 -2.37 35.82
N ASP A 764 59.73 -2.98 36.88
CA ASP A 764 60.08 -4.33 37.29
C ASP A 764 59.12 -5.43 36.80
N GLY A 765 58.01 -5.02 36.20
CA GLY A 765 57.00 -5.89 35.60
C GLY A 765 55.90 -6.35 36.55
N VAL A 766 55.76 -5.73 37.72
CA VAL A 766 54.57 -5.81 38.58
C VAL A 766 53.87 -4.45 38.59
N GLY A 767 52.56 -4.42 38.34
CA GLY A 767 51.82 -3.16 38.29
C GLY A 767 51.72 -2.50 39.67
N ASP A 768 51.66 -1.17 39.68
CA ASP A 768 51.72 -0.33 40.89
C ASP A 768 50.66 -0.70 41.95
N ASN A 769 49.51 -1.27 41.57
CA ASN A 769 48.46 -1.66 42.53
C ASN A 769 48.70 -3.05 43.13
N SER A 770 49.44 -3.91 42.43
CA SER A 770 49.86 -5.23 42.90
C SER A 770 51.24 -5.22 43.55
N ASP A 771 52.03 -4.17 43.34
CA ASP A 771 53.35 -4.00 43.92
C ASP A 771 53.28 -3.56 45.40
N PHE A 772 54.13 -4.16 46.23
CA PHE A 772 54.28 -3.76 47.62
C PHE A 772 54.98 -2.39 47.77
N ASP A 773 56.01 -2.10 46.96
CA ASP A 773 56.69 -0.80 46.89
C ASP A 773 56.85 -0.38 45.41
N PRO A 774 55.86 0.33 44.84
CA PRO A 774 55.82 0.72 43.42
C PRO A 774 56.97 1.61 42.91
N TYR A 775 57.94 1.96 43.77
CA TYR A 775 59.08 2.80 43.40
C TYR A 775 60.44 2.13 43.66
N ASP A 776 60.45 0.85 44.06
CA ASP A 776 61.64 0.04 44.30
C ASP A 776 61.52 -1.34 43.63
N ALA A 777 62.05 -1.41 42.40
CA ALA A 777 62.09 -2.60 41.53
C ALA A 777 62.74 -3.86 42.14
N SER A 778 63.22 -3.77 43.38
CA SER A 778 63.73 -4.89 44.15
C SER A 778 62.74 -5.42 45.18
N GLU A 779 61.53 -4.88 45.34
CA GLU A 779 60.61 -5.23 46.45
C GLU A 779 59.14 -5.45 46.04
N THR A 780 58.90 -6.25 45.00
CA THR A 780 57.54 -6.58 44.50
C THR A 780 56.52 -7.17 45.47
N LYS A 781 56.94 -7.75 46.61
CA LYS A 781 56.07 -8.56 47.49
C LYS A 781 56.42 -8.42 48.96
N ASP A 782 55.39 -8.45 49.79
CA ASP A 782 55.45 -8.65 51.24
C ASP A 782 54.60 -9.89 51.58
N SER A 783 55.24 -11.05 51.60
CA SER A 783 54.59 -12.35 51.71
C SER A 783 53.91 -12.59 53.06
N ASP A 784 54.30 -11.85 54.11
CA ASP A 784 53.74 -12.00 55.44
C ASP A 784 52.95 -10.77 55.95
N GLY A 785 52.96 -9.67 55.19
CA GLY A 785 52.17 -8.47 55.42
C GLY A 785 52.69 -7.61 56.57
N ASP A 786 53.99 -7.71 56.86
CA ASP A 786 54.62 -7.02 57.98
C ASP A 786 55.15 -5.61 57.60
N GLY A 787 55.03 -5.21 56.34
CA GLY A 787 55.41 -3.89 55.85
C GLY A 787 56.91 -3.74 55.61
N VAL A 788 57.63 -4.84 55.43
CA VAL A 788 58.99 -4.89 54.87
C VAL A 788 58.95 -5.86 53.68
N GLY A 789 59.41 -5.41 52.51
CA GLY A 789 59.42 -6.27 51.32
C GLY A 789 60.31 -7.50 51.49
N ASP A 790 59.96 -8.59 50.81
CA ASP A 790 60.55 -9.92 50.93
C ASP A 790 62.08 -9.94 50.71
N ASN A 791 62.63 -9.03 49.88
CA ASN A 791 64.07 -9.00 49.60
C ASN A 791 64.87 -8.22 50.66
N SER A 792 64.20 -7.32 51.38
CA SER A 792 64.75 -6.55 52.50
C SER A 792 64.47 -7.22 53.84
N ASP A 793 63.54 -8.16 53.89
CA ASP A 793 63.23 -8.93 55.08
C ASP A 793 64.15 -10.14 55.27
N LEU A 794 64.71 -10.27 56.47
CA LEU A 794 65.47 -11.45 56.89
C LEU A 794 64.57 -12.64 57.21
N TRP A 795 63.27 -12.43 57.43
CA TRP A 795 62.28 -13.45 57.74
C TRP A 795 60.98 -13.34 56.93
N PRO A 796 61.01 -13.48 55.58
CA PRO A 796 59.91 -13.13 54.65
C PRO A 796 58.58 -13.93 54.78
N LEU A 797 58.43 -14.75 55.80
CA LEU A 797 57.27 -15.61 56.05
C LEU A 797 56.86 -15.60 57.55
N ASP A 798 57.44 -14.72 58.37
CA ASP A 798 57.20 -14.61 59.80
C ASP A 798 56.85 -13.16 60.19
N PRO A 799 55.56 -12.81 60.22
CA PRO A 799 55.10 -11.42 60.34
C PRO A 799 55.33 -10.80 61.73
N SER A 800 56.02 -11.53 62.61
CA SER A 800 56.41 -11.09 63.94
C SER A 800 57.81 -10.47 63.99
N LYS A 801 58.57 -10.42 62.88
CA LYS A 801 60.00 -10.05 62.88
C LYS A 801 60.42 -9.07 61.77
N LYS A 802 60.09 -7.80 61.96
CA LYS A 802 60.41 -6.72 61.00
C LYS A 802 61.88 -6.30 60.91
N ARG A 803 62.64 -6.33 62.02
CA ARG A 803 64.04 -5.85 62.10
C ARG A 803 64.83 -6.53 63.21
N ASP A 804 66.09 -6.86 62.93
CA ASP A 804 67.05 -7.21 63.97
C ASP A 804 67.33 -6.00 64.87
N SER A 805 67.20 -6.21 66.19
CA SER A 805 67.39 -5.17 67.20
C SER A 805 68.76 -5.23 67.88
N ASP A 806 69.63 -6.19 67.52
CA ASP A 806 70.99 -6.30 68.07
C ASP A 806 72.14 -6.04 67.09
N GLY A 807 71.86 -5.91 65.79
CA GLY A 807 72.72 -5.25 64.80
C GLY A 807 73.68 -6.16 64.03
#